data_AF-H8MWX2-F1
#
_entry.id   AF-H8MWX2-F1
#
_cell.length_a   1.000
_cell.length_b   1.000
_cell.length_c   1.000
_cell.angle_alpha   90.00
_cell.angle_beta   90.00
_cell.angle_gamma   90.00
#
_symmetry.space_group_name_H-M   'P 1'
#
loop_
_entity.id
_entity.type
_entity.pdbx_description
1 polymer ?
#
loop_
_entity_poly.entity_id
_entity_poly.type
_entity_poly.pdbx_seq_one_letter_code
_entity_poly.pdbx_strand_id
1 'polypeptide(L)'
;MGIATGWLWVVLAMASGARPDPSAEAMCELSALYTAERSFFGEKDRYDIPAVVGFLPLPCADGTRPPAPDAHSVGGCQFVFTVLEAGRAPDATLKLEARGVTPATRNLRFLLDGRDALITRADSNARVAPVDCDDWRRAADPLLRYHELAGEYDCVTGPYPKEHPCTEALTQLVNLARKGVGVARKEYDAHPTARELYPLSPPTPAMLLCGVTASSQQRAQHADLLSSQGSLLDVVLQPGCRDAGLRAGIPLLFRDGACPGPHCLELVRLAQRLRLPERLGVLEGRAESLVTWLWTQPAALQHDFLRAATDRGSDRVDALLLLRNGAWPSLQALTTPPLTPLENAWLERAHREHPTLAPLLGLLREQQRSHPATDTDFEAWARTVPCRQLHDARDLALSATRLRAIAQAQSRCPGDAVYVLSRHVAKLSPRELIDVLQPLTAAELRMLHTELGLSDPARAEALLDWVMERDTGLLDGLTATPAVVTKLLTPPHANRLGGREAVLDLLLDFQRSPRITPTDEGMLHLMTEALKGTPSAARVRNIAERNLSPEDRQRLLSGMLRARDPRLQAAAAAGAADWKASDGITAPAARACLAEARVTLECMATRSRPLGPPPPGVRQFFFGCGTGPQPPPAPPAPIETWCTRFDELVASCRTACGGALPGPSELALLASIAGEPPPTAPDGLRACMPDFP
;
A
#
# COMPACT_ATOMS: atom_id res chain seq x y z
N MET A 1 62.67 25.25 -93.27
CA MET A 1 61.95 25.87 -92.14
C MET A 1 62.12 24.98 -90.91
N GLY A 2 62.76 25.53 -89.87
CA GLY A 2 62.76 25.15 -88.45
C GLY A 2 62.73 23.68 -87.98
N ILE A 3 63.87 23.20 -87.47
CA ILE A 3 63.99 22.25 -86.34
C ILE A 3 65.09 22.78 -85.41
N ALA A 4 64.82 22.92 -84.10
CA ALA A 4 65.77 22.73 -82.99
C ALA A 4 65.10 22.92 -81.60
N THR A 5 65.04 21.82 -80.83
CA THR A 5 65.30 21.66 -79.38
C THR A 5 65.00 22.76 -78.34
N GLY A 6 64.27 22.39 -77.28
CA GLY A 6 64.76 22.60 -75.89
C GLY A 6 63.75 22.97 -74.77
N TRP A 7 63.66 22.08 -73.76
CA TRP A 7 63.40 22.34 -72.32
C TRP A 7 61.97 22.73 -71.88
N LEU A 8 61.18 21.85 -71.23
CA LEU A 8 61.10 21.54 -69.77
C LEU A 8 60.76 22.75 -68.87
N TRP A 9 59.87 22.52 -67.87
CA TRP A 9 59.27 23.42 -66.86
C TRP A 9 57.98 24.13 -67.35
N VAL A 10 56.78 24.07 -66.73
CA VAL A 10 56.37 23.86 -65.33
C VAL A 10 55.00 23.14 -65.30
N VAL A 11 54.97 21.90 -64.81
CA VAL A 11 53.79 21.28 -64.18
C VAL A 11 54.07 21.34 -62.68
N LEU A 12 53.61 22.39 -62.00
CA LEU A 12 53.59 22.52 -60.53
C LEU A 12 52.88 23.83 -60.17
N ALA A 13 51.57 23.89 -60.42
CA ALA A 13 50.72 24.71 -59.56
C ALA A 13 50.38 23.84 -58.35
N MET A 14 51.33 23.82 -57.41
CA MET A 14 51.09 23.40 -56.04
C MET A 14 49.77 24.05 -55.60
N ALA A 15 48.84 23.23 -55.10
CA ALA A 15 47.97 23.69 -54.04
C ALA A 15 48.89 23.99 -52.85
N SER A 16 49.53 25.17 -52.85
CA SER A 16 50.17 25.74 -51.69
C SER A 16 49.07 26.24 -50.75
N GLY A 17 48.27 25.32 -50.23
CA GLY A 17 47.76 25.48 -48.88
C GLY A 17 48.99 25.39 -48.00
N ALA A 18 49.49 26.54 -47.53
CA ALA A 18 50.53 26.55 -46.52
C ALA A 18 50.11 25.55 -45.44
N ARG A 19 51.00 24.60 -45.07
CA ARG A 19 50.75 23.79 -43.87
C ARG A 19 50.39 24.78 -42.76
N PRO A 20 49.27 24.58 -42.03
CA PRO A 20 48.94 25.45 -40.92
C PRO A 20 50.19 25.60 -40.06
N ASP A 21 50.46 26.82 -39.57
CA ASP A 21 51.54 27.05 -38.61
C ASP A 21 51.47 25.92 -37.56
N PRO A 22 52.56 25.17 -37.28
CA PRO A 22 52.55 24.11 -36.28
C PRO A 22 51.97 24.57 -34.93
N SER A 23 52.06 25.86 -34.64
CA SER A 23 51.48 26.50 -33.45
C SER A 23 49.94 26.48 -33.44
N ALA A 24 49.27 26.34 -34.59
CA ALA A 24 47.81 26.31 -34.73
C ALA A 24 47.16 25.15 -33.96
N GLU A 25 47.73 23.94 -34.06
CA GLU A 25 47.26 22.79 -33.26
C GLU A 25 47.30 23.11 -31.77
N ALA A 26 48.44 23.65 -31.30
CA ALA A 26 48.60 24.01 -29.90
C ALA A 26 47.58 25.07 -29.44
N MET A 27 47.34 26.10 -30.26
CA MET A 27 46.42 27.19 -29.90
C MET A 27 44.97 26.69 -29.84
N CYS A 28 44.55 25.95 -30.85
CA CYS A 28 43.17 25.51 -30.99
C CYS A 28 42.80 24.44 -29.96
N GLU A 29 43.69 23.49 -29.73
CA GLU A 29 43.44 22.41 -28.78
C GLU A 29 43.59 22.86 -27.32
N LEU A 30 44.49 23.82 -27.00
CA LEU A 30 44.49 24.45 -25.67
C LEU A 30 43.19 25.21 -25.40
N SER A 31 42.68 25.93 -26.41
CA SER A 31 41.41 26.65 -26.30
C SER A 31 40.23 25.69 -26.12
N ALA A 32 40.26 24.55 -26.81
CA ALA A 32 39.26 23.50 -26.67
C ALA A 32 39.31 22.82 -25.30
N LEU A 33 40.50 22.46 -24.79
CA LEU A 33 40.67 21.93 -23.44
C LEU A 33 40.18 22.92 -22.38
N TYR A 34 40.56 24.20 -22.50
CA TYR A 34 40.06 25.25 -21.61
C TYR A 34 38.53 25.34 -21.61
N THR A 35 37.91 25.23 -22.78
CA THR A 35 36.45 25.26 -22.91
C THR A 35 35.79 24.05 -22.25
N ALA A 36 36.35 22.85 -22.45
CA ALA A 36 35.87 21.63 -21.80
C ALA A 36 35.96 21.70 -20.27
N GLU A 37 37.11 22.15 -19.75
CA GLU A 37 37.34 22.38 -18.32
C GLU A 37 36.37 23.40 -17.72
N ARG A 38 36.08 24.50 -18.44
CA ARG A 38 35.08 25.48 -17.99
C ARG A 38 33.67 24.91 -17.95
N SER A 39 33.29 24.12 -18.94
CA SER A 39 31.97 23.47 -18.96
C SER A 39 31.85 22.50 -17.78
N PHE A 40 32.87 21.67 -17.56
CA PHE A 40 32.92 20.71 -16.47
C PHE A 40 32.90 21.41 -15.10
N PHE A 41 33.67 22.49 -14.94
CA PHE A 41 33.64 23.32 -13.73
C PHE A 41 32.24 23.89 -13.46
N GLY A 42 31.55 24.37 -14.49
CA GLY A 42 30.16 24.86 -14.36
C GLY A 42 29.17 23.81 -13.87
N GLU A 43 29.46 22.51 -14.06
CA GLU A 43 28.61 21.41 -13.59
C GLU A 43 29.07 20.80 -12.26
N LYS A 44 30.37 20.83 -11.95
CA LYS A 44 31.01 20.04 -10.88
C LYS A 44 31.78 20.86 -9.84
N ASP A 45 31.82 22.19 -9.99
CA ASP A 45 32.54 23.14 -9.13
C ASP A 45 34.04 22.84 -8.98
N ARG A 46 34.64 22.13 -9.94
CA ARG A 46 36.07 21.79 -9.97
C ARG A 46 36.57 21.58 -11.39
N TYR A 47 37.84 21.85 -11.62
CA TYR A 47 38.56 21.39 -12.80
C TYR A 47 39.05 19.95 -12.59
N ASP A 48 39.36 19.23 -13.66
CA ASP A 48 39.79 17.84 -13.58
C ASP A 48 40.87 17.53 -14.63
N ILE A 49 41.12 16.24 -14.90
CA ILE A 49 42.07 15.81 -15.94
C ILE A 49 41.39 15.68 -17.31
N PRO A 50 42.14 15.75 -18.44
CA PRO A 50 41.58 15.74 -19.80
C PRO A 50 40.56 14.63 -20.09
N ALA A 51 40.83 13.41 -19.63
CA ALA A 51 39.96 12.26 -19.86
C ALA A 51 38.62 12.36 -19.11
N VAL A 52 38.60 12.97 -17.92
CA VAL A 52 37.38 13.13 -17.10
C VAL A 52 36.47 14.19 -17.71
N VAL A 53 37.04 15.25 -18.28
CA VAL A 53 36.28 16.32 -18.95
C VAL A 53 35.92 15.98 -20.40
N GLY A 54 36.28 14.77 -20.87
CA GLY A 54 35.99 14.31 -22.23
C GLY A 54 36.81 15.00 -23.33
N PHE A 55 37.94 15.62 -22.98
CA PHE A 55 38.81 16.28 -23.96
C PHE A 55 39.67 15.26 -24.70
N LEU A 56 39.52 15.22 -26.03
CA LEU A 56 40.31 14.37 -26.93
C LEU A 56 40.74 15.18 -28.17
N PRO A 57 42.00 15.63 -28.26
CA PRO A 57 42.47 16.46 -29.38
C PRO A 57 42.52 15.66 -30.68
N LEU A 58 42.67 16.31 -31.84
CA LEU A 58 42.80 15.62 -33.12
C LEU A 58 44.09 14.75 -33.16
N PRO A 59 44.00 13.47 -33.58
CA PRO A 59 45.18 12.64 -33.82
C PRO A 59 45.87 13.03 -35.14
N CYS A 60 47.02 12.44 -35.42
CA CYS A 60 47.59 12.51 -36.77
C CYS A 60 46.70 11.77 -37.79
N ALA A 61 46.88 12.08 -39.08
CA ALA A 61 46.07 11.50 -40.17
C ALA A 61 46.20 9.96 -40.27
N ASP A 62 47.30 9.38 -39.80
CA ASP A 62 47.51 7.93 -39.66
C ASP A 62 46.83 7.34 -38.40
N GLY A 63 46.14 8.18 -37.63
CA GLY A 63 45.47 7.84 -36.38
C GLY A 63 46.41 7.70 -35.20
N THR A 64 47.72 7.95 -35.35
CA THR A 64 48.68 7.91 -34.23
C THR A 64 48.60 9.18 -33.38
N ARG A 65 49.03 9.04 -32.12
CA ARG A 65 49.16 10.13 -31.16
C ARG A 65 50.50 10.00 -30.47
N PRO A 66 51.19 11.09 -30.14
CA PRO A 66 52.33 11.03 -29.24
C PRO A 66 51.94 10.40 -27.89
N PRO A 67 52.82 9.62 -27.26
CA PRO A 67 52.53 9.02 -25.97
C PRO A 67 52.36 10.12 -24.90
N ALA A 68 51.25 10.03 -24.14
CA ALA A 68 51.04 10.87 -22.97
C ALA A 68 51.91 10.37 -21.80
N PRO A 69 52.61 11.26 -21.08
CA PRO A 69 53.47 10.87 -19.96
C PRO A 69 52.70 10.37 -18.73
N ASP A 70 51.47 10.84 -18.52
CA ASP A 70 50.62 10.53 -17.37
C ASP A 70 49.13 10.80 -17.68
N ALA A 71 48.25 10.59 -16.70
CA ALA A 71 46.81 10.80 -16.82
C ALA A 71 46.38 12.27 -16.92
N HIS A 72 47.27 13.22 -16.58
CA HIS A 72 47.01 14.66 -16.73
C HIS A 72 47.23 15.13 -18.17
N SER A 73 47.70 14.23 -19.03
CA SER A 73 48.17 14.55 -20.36
C SER A 73 47.42 13.77 -21.44
N VAL A 74 47.20 14.39 -22.61
CA VAL A 74 46.66 13.74 -23.79
C VAL A 74 47.41 14.19 -25.05
N GLY A 75 47.78 13.24 -25.91
CA GLY A 75 48.50 13.53 -27.16
C GLY A 75 47.56 13.91 -28.31
N GLY A 76 47.87 15.02 -28.99
CA GLY A 76 47.30 15.41 -30.29
C GLY A 76 48.04 14.74 -31.45
N CYS A 77 48.44 15.51 -32.46
CA CYS A 77 49.32 15.04 -33.52
C CYS A 77 50.77 15.48 -33.29
N GLN A 78 50.99 16.78 -33.06
CA GLN A 78 52.33 17.36 -32.87
C GLN A 78 52.63 17.82 -31.45
N PHE A 79 51.59 17.88 -30.59
CA PHE A 79 51.68 18.37 -29.21
C PHE A 79 51.09 17.37 -28.21
N VAL A 80 51.55 17.47 -26.96
CA VAL A 80 50.93 16.85 -25.79
C VAL A 80 50.32 17.96 -24.94
N PHE A 81 49.04 17.80 -24.60
CA PHE A 81 48.25 18.75 -23.84
C PHE A 81 48.14 18.27 -22.40
N THR A 82 48.56 19.09 -21.44
CA THR A 82 48.67 18.72 -20.02
C THR A 82 47.90 19.70 -19.14
N VAL A 83 47.11 19.18 -18.21
CA VAL A 83 46.55 19.98 -17.11
C VAL A 83 47.60 20.04 -16.00
N LEU A 84 48.23 21.20 -15.83
CA LEU A 84 49.28 21.44 -14.84
C LEU A 84 48.72 21.69 -13.44
N GLU A 85 47.59 22.41 -13.37
CA GLU A 85 46.89 22.71 -12.12
C GLU A 85 45.37 22.64 -12.36
N ALA A 86 44.65 21.95 -11.48
CA ALA A 86 43.20 21.81 -11.49
C ALA A 86 42.62 21.97 -10.07
N GLY A 87 42.11 23.16 -9.77
CA GLY A 87 41.55 23.52 -8.46
C GLY A 87 40.04 23.29 -8.34
N ARG A 88 39.52 23.42 -7.11
CA ARG A 88 38.09 23.37 -6.75
C ARG A 88 37.63 24.72 -6.21
N ALA A 89 36.35 25.05 -6.38
CA ALA A 89 35.74 26.25 -5.79
C ALA A 89 35.93 26.33 -4.26
N PRO A 90 36.06 27.54 -3.67
CA PRO A 90 35.90 28.86 -4.30
C PRO A 90 37.16 29.42 -4.97
N ASP A 91 38.36 28.92 -4.63
CA ASP A 91 39.65 29.44 -5.13
C ASP A 91 40.22 28.56 -6.26
N ALA A 92 39.40 28.23 -7.25
CA ALA A 92 39.80 27.32 -8.33
C ALA A 92 40.85 27.97 -9.25
N THR A 93 42.00 27.30 -9.42
CA THR A 93 43.01 27.65 -10.43
C THR A 93 43.02 26.62 -11.54
N LEU A 94 43.30 27.05 -12.77
CA LEU A 94 43.48 26.19 -13.92
C LEU A 94 44.72 26.64 -14.69
N LYS A 95 45.68 25.71 -14.89
CA LYS A 95 46.82 25.95 -15.78
C LYS A 95 46.95 24.79 -16.75
N LEU A 96 47.06 25.13 -18.03
CA LEU A 96 47.17 24.18 -19.11
C LEU A 96 48.48 24.39 -19.87
N GLU A 97 49.01 23.32 -20.43
CA GLU A 97 50.21 23.33 -21.26
C GLU A 97 50.00 22.58 -22.57
N ALA A 98 50.54 23.12 -23.67
CA ALA A 98 50.81 22.35 -24.88
C ALA A 98 52.31 22.29 -25.13
N ARG A 99 52.86 21.08 -25.16
CA ARG A 99 54.29 20.83 -25.38
C ARG A 99 54.49 20.11 -26.71
N GLY A 100 55.27 20.70 -27.60
CA GLY A 100 55.58 20.08 -28.88
C GLY A 100 56.51 18.88 -28.71
N VAL A 101 56.25 17.82 -29.46
CA VAL A 101 56.95 16.52 -29.29
C VAL A 101 57.53 15.97 -30.60
N THR A 102 57.22 16.60 -31.73
CA THR A 102 57.81 16.22 -33.02
C THR A 102 59.10 17.02 -33.28
N PRO A 103 59.99 16.57 -34.17
CA PRO A 103 61.21 17.32 -34.49
C PRO A 103 60.97 18.78 -34.89
N ALA A 104 59.84 19.07 -35.55
CA ALA A 104 59.46 20.43 -35.97
C ALA A 104 58.89 21.29 -34.83
N THR A 105 58.32 20.66 -33.78
CA THR A 105 57.63 21.36 -32.69
C THR A 105 58.31 21.23 -31.34
N ARG A 106 59.36 20.42 -31.19
CA ARG A 106 60.00 20.08 -29.90
C ARG A 106 60.48 21.26 -29.05
N ASN A 107 60.72 22.41 -29.68
CA ASN A 107 61.15 23.64 -29.01
C ASN A 107 59.99 24.59 -28.70
N LEU A 108 58.75 24.21 -29.03
CA LEU A 108 57.54 25.00 -28.83
C LEU A 108 56.82 24.51 -27.58
N ARG A 109 56.57 25.43 -26.65
CA ARG A 109 55.81 25.18 -25.43
C ARG A 109 54.92 26.37 -25.14
N PHE A 110 53.65 26.10 -24.91
CA PHE A 110 52.61 27.10 -24.72
C PHE A 110 51.87 26.86 -23.41
N LEU A 111 51.50 27.94 -22.73
CA LEU A 111 50.79 27.92 -21.46
C LEU A 111 49.50 28.73 -21.56
N LEU A 112 48.44 28.23 -20.93
CA LEU A 112 47.18 28.95 -20.74
C LEU A 112 46.87 29.02 -19.25
N ASP A 113 46.69 30.23 -18.74
CA ASP A 113 46.16 30.48 -17.39
C ASP A 113 44.64 30.73 -17.47
N GLY A 114 43.87 29.97 -16.69
CA GLY A 114 42.41 30.02 -16.71
C GLY A 114 41.81 31.33 -16.22
N ARG A 115 42.59 32.21 -15.54
CA ARG A 115 42.11 33.54 -15.11
C ARG A 115 41.93 34.50 -16.27
N ASP A 116 42.92 34.54 -17.16
CA ASP A 116 42.97 35.52 -18.26
C ASP A 116 42.57 34.90 -19.62
N ALA A 117 42.50 33.56 -19.70
CA ALA A 117 42.25 32.81 -20.94
C ALA A 117 43.22 33.17 -22.07
N LEU A 118 44.43 33.59 -21.72
CA LEU A 118 45.48 33.99 -22.66
C LEU A 118 46.50 32.87 -22.84
N ILE A 119 46.85 32.60 -24.09
CA ILE A 119 47.93 31.67 -24.43
C ILE A 119 49.25 32.44 -24.56
N THR A 120 50.26 31.98 -23.85
CA THR A 120 51.61 32.56 -23.84
C THR A 120 52.66 31.51 -24.20
N ARG A 121 53.82 31.94 -24.69
CA ARG A 121 54.98 31.06 -24.85
C ARG A 121 55.67 30.84 -23.49
N ALA A 122 55.98 29.59 -23.15
CA ALA A 122 56.53 29.25 -21.83
C ALA A 122 57.95 29.79 -21.57
N ASP A 123 58.71 30.09 -22.63
CA ASP A 123 60.09 30.56 -22.57
C ASP A 123 60.22 32.09 -22.38
N SER A 124 59.22 32.83 -22.84
CA SER A 124 59.28 34.30 -22.98
C SER A 124 58.09 35.02 -22.37
N ASN A 125 57.05 34.28 -21.95
CA ASN A 125 55.74 34.81 -21.55
C ASN A 125 55.08 35.72 -22.59
N ALA A 126 55.55 35.68 -23.85
CA ALA A 126 54.99 36.46 -24.93
C ALA A 126 53.61 35.92 -25.29
N ARG A 127 52.63 36.82 -25.38
CA ARG A 127 51.26 36.49 -25.81
C ARG A 127 51.28 36.00 -27.26
N VAL A 128 50.59 34.90 -27.53
CA VAL A 128 50.42 34.35 -28.87
C VAL A 128 49.13 34.88 -29.49
N ALA A 129 49.17 35.24 -30.77
CA ALA A 129 48.00 35.70 -31.49
C ALA A 129 46.97 34.54 -31.64
N PRO A 130 45.66 34.82 -31.58
CA PRO A 130 44.64 33.81 -31.86
C PRO A 130 44.77 33.26 -33.28
N VAL A 131 44.40 31.99 -33.45
CA VAL A 131 44.36 31.30 -34.75
C VAL A 131 42.90 31.01 -35.10
N ASP A 132 42.56 31.04 -36.39
CA ASP A 132 41.26 30.56 -36.87
C ASP A 132 41.21 29.03 -36.75
N CYS A 133 40.53 28.55 -35.70
CA CYS A 133 40.48 27.14 -35.38
C CYS A 133 39.53 26.34 -36.24
N ASP A 134 38.56 26.98 -36.89
CA ASP A 134 37.66 26.32 -37.82
C ASP A 134 38.37 26.07 -39.16
N ASP A 135 39.16 27.03 -39.63
CA ASP A 135 40.04 26.85 -40.79
C ASP A 135 41.09 25.77 -40.54
N TRP A 136 41.73 25.79 -39.37
CA TRP A 136 42.70 24.75 -39.01
C TRP A 136 42.04 23.37 -38.97
N ARG A 137 40.87 23.23 -38.33
CA ARG A 137 40.16 21.95 -38.22
C ARG A 137 39.74 21.42 -39.60
N ARG A 138 39.26 22.29 -40.50
CA ARG A 138 38.95 21.93 -41.90
C ARG A 138 40.15 21.40 -42.67
N ALA A 139 41.35 21.89 -42.38
CA ALA A 139 42.58 21.44 -43.02
C ALA A 139 43.18 20.18 -42.36
N ALA A 140 43.05 20.05 -41.03
CA ALA A 140 43.72 19.02 -40.23
C ALA A 140 42.90 17.74 -40.05
N ASP A 141 41.56 17.82 -40.00
CA ASP A 141 40.69 16.67 -39.79
C ASP A 141 40.08 16.16 -41.12
N PRO A 142 40.59 15.05 -41.70
CA PRO A 142 40.02 14.47 -42.90
C PRO A 142 38.60 13.91 -42.70
N LEU A 143 38.17 13.73 -41.44
CA LEU A 143 36.87 13.21 -41.04
C LEU A 143 35.91 14.29 -40.55
N LEU A 144 36.26 15.58 -40.64
CA LEU A 144 35.44 16.67 -40.09
C LEU A 144 33.98 16.58 -40.53
N ARG A 145 33.73 16.42 -41.83
CA ARG A 145 32.38 16.30 -42.39
C ARG A 145 31.65 15.04 -41.89
N TYR A 146 32.37 13.93 -41.70
CA TYR A 146 31.80 12.72 -41.09
C TYR A 146 31.40 12.99 -39.64
N HIS A 147 32.26 13.63 -38.85
CA HIS A 147 32.00 13.97 -37.45
C HIS A 147 30.82 14.92 -37.28
N GLU A 148 30.69 15.94 -38.14
CA GLU A 148 29.55 16.85 -38.18
C GLU A 148 28.24 16.09 -38.38
N LEU A 149 28.18 15.25 -39.42
CA LEU A 149 26.98 14.49 -39.75
C LEU A 149 26.66 13.40 -38.72
N ALA A 150 27.68 12.69 -38.22
CA ALA A 150 27.51 11.66 -37.19
C ALA A 150 27.08 12.24 -35.85
N GLY A 151 27.60 13.41 -35.48
CA GLY A 151 27.21 14.13 -34.26
C GLY A 151 25.80 14.70 -34.32
N GLU A 152 25.36 15.19 -35.48
CA GLU A 152 24.02 15.76 -35.65
C GLU A 152 22.92 14.69 -35.79
N TYR A 153 23.20 13.60 -36.51
CA TYR A 153 22.18 12.60 -36.90
C TYR A 153 22.33 11.22 -36.25
N ASP A 154 23.29 11.03 -35.33
CA ASP A 154 23.60 9.76 -34.65
C ASP A 154 23.67 8.56 -35.62
N CYS A 155 24.71 8.56 -36.45
CA CYS A 155 24.84 7.65 -37.60
C CYS A 155 25.21 6.19 -37.23
N VAL A 156 24.83 5.72 -36.04
CA VAL A 156 25.22 4.42 -35.47
C VAL A 156 24.33 3.27 -35.97
N THR A 157 23.03 3.48 -36.18
CA THR A 157 22.02 2.41 -36.37
C THR A 157 21.35 2.37 -37.76
N GLY A 158 22.13 2.18 -38.82
CA GLY A 158 21.60 1.91 -40.17
C GLY A 158 20.80 0.60 -40.31
N PRO A 159 20.31 0.28 -41.53
CA PRO A 159 20.55 0.98 -42.80
C PRO A 159 19.77 2.29 -42.94
N TYR A 160 20.36 3.27 -43.63
CA TYR A 160 19.76 4.56 -43.90
C TYR A 160 19.30 4.67 -45.36
N PRO A 161 18.22 5.42 -45.67
CA PRO A 161 17.86 5.77 -47.04
C PRO A 161 19.01 6.44 -47.79
N LYS A 162 19.04 6.34 -49.12
CA LYS A 162 20.13 6.85 -49.94
C LYS A 162 20.33 8.36 -49.78
N GLU A 163 19.24 9.09 -49.56
CA GLU A 163 19.20 10.54 -49.41
C GLU A 163 19.48 11.01 -47.97
N HIS A 164 19.62 10.09 -47.01
CA HIS A 164 19.85 10.44 -45.61
C HIS A 164 21.30 10.89 -45.37
N PRO A 165 21.56 11.93 -44.57
CA PRO A 165 22.92 12.43 -44.31
C PRO A 165 23.88 11.37 -43.74
N CYS A 166 23.39 10.43 -42.93
CA CYS A 166 24.21 9.30 -42.48
C CYS A 166 24.73 8.38 -43.59
N THR A 167 24.03 8.28 -44.72
CA THR A 167 24.53 7.54 -45.87
C THR A 167 25.76 8.22 -46.48
N GLU A 168 25.74 9.56 -46.56
CA GLU A 168 26.89 10.37 -46.96
C GLU A 168 28.06 10.16 -45.99
N ALA A 169 27.80 10.32 -44.69
CA ALA A 169 28.80 10.17 -43.63
C ALA A 169 29.49 8.80 -43.68
N LEU A 170 28.71 7.71 -43.68
CA LEU A 170 29.26 6.35 -43.73
C LEU A 170 30.01 6.09 -45.04
N THR A 171 29.53 6.60 -46.17
CA THR A 171 30.21 6.48 -47.46
C THR A 171 31.56 7.21 -47.44
N GLN A 172 31.61 8.40 -46.85
CA GLN A 172 32.84 9.17 -46.69
C GLN A 172 33.86 8.43 -45.81
N LEU A 173 33.43 7.96 -44.63
CA LEU A 173 34.27 7.18 -43.71
C LEU A 173 34.90 5.98 -44.42
N VAL A 174 34.08 5.19 -45.11
CA VAL A 174 34.53 3.99 -45.84
C VAL A 174 35.50 4.34 -46.97
N ASN A 175 35.22 5.40 -47.73
CA ASN A 175 36.09 5.82 -48.83
C ASN A 175 37.46 6.27 -48.33
N LEU A 176 37.53 6.97 -47.20
CA LEU A 176 38.79 7.37 -46.57
C LEU A 176 39.53 6.17 -45.97
N ALA A 177 38.83 5.27 -45.29
CA ALA A 177 39.39 4.03 -44.77
C ALA A 177 39.96 3.15 -45.91
N ARG A 178 39.26 3.07 -47.05
CA ARG A 178 39.72 2.34 -48.25
C ARG A 178 40.96 2.98 -48.88
N LYS A 179 41.07 4.32 -48.82
CA LYS A 179 42.25 5.07 -49.26
C LYS A 179 43.44 4.97 -48.29
N GLY A 180 43.29 4.26 -47.18
CA GLY A 180 44.36 4.05 -46.19
C GLY A 180 44.55 5.20 -45.21
N VAL A 181 43.58 6.10 -45.07
CA VAL A 181 43.62 7.14 -44.02
C VAL A 181 43.46 6.45 -42.67
N GLY A 182 44.51 6.46 -41.85
CA GLY A 182 44.61 5.63 -40.65
C GLY A 182 43.57 5.98 -39.58
N VAL A 183 43.25 7.27 -39.38
CA VAL A 183 42.18 7.68 -38.46
C VAL A 183 40.80 7.18 -38.93
N ALA A 184 40.51 7.29 -40.23
CA ALA A 184 39.28 6.76 -40.82
C ALA A 184 39.20 5.24 -40.72
N ARG A 185 40.34 4.54 -40.82
CA ARG A 185 40.39 3.09 -40.65
C ARG A 185 40.04 2.66 -39.22
N LYS A 186 40.59 3.35 -38.22
CA LYS A 186 40.28 3.08 -36.81
C LYS A 186 38.79 3.27 -36.51
N GLU A 187 38.20 4.35 -36.99
CA GLU A 187 36.77 4.61 -36.80
C GLU A 187 35.88 3.63 -37.56
N TYR A 188 36.24 3.29 -38.79
CA TYR A 188 35.55 2.24 -39.55
C TYR A 188 35.58 0.90 -38.81
N ASP A 189 36.73 0.49 -38.29
CA ASP A 189 36.89 -0.80 -37.59
C ASP A 189 36.06 -0.84 -36.29
N ALA A 190 35.85 0.33 -35.65
CA ALA A 190 34.98 0.50 -34.48
C ALA A 190 33.48 0.62 -34.82
N HIS A 191 33.11 0.83 -36.09
CA HIS A 191 31.72 1.10 -36.49
C HIS A 191 31.04 -0.15 -37.09
N PRO A 192 30.25 -0.92 -36.31
CA PRO A 192 29.69 -2.21 -36.76
C PRO A 192 28.79 -2.07 -37.99
N THR A 193 27.94 -1.03 -38.03
CA THR A 193 27.06 -0.78 -39.18
C THR A 193 27.81 -0.40 -40.46
N ALA A 194 28.89 0.38 -40.37
CA ALA A 194 29.72 0.71 -41.52
C ALA A 194 30.40 -0.54 -42.10
N ARG A 195 30.92 -1.40 -41.20
CA ARG A 195 31.56 -2.68 -41.57
C ARG A 195 30.63 -3.64 -42.28
N GLU A 196 29.35 -3.57 -41.97
CA GLU A 196 28.36 -4.46 -42.55
C GLU A 196 27.75 -3.93 -43.84
N LEU A 197 27.39 -2.64 -43.89
CA LEU A 197 26.79 -2.03 -45.08
C LEU A 197 27.81 -1.82 -46.20
N TYR A 198 29.06 -1.55 -45.82
CA TYR A 198 30.15 -1.28 -46.75
C TYR A 198 31.41 -2.08 -46.36
N PRO A 199 31.36 -3.43 -46.49
CA PRO A 199 32.43 -4.29 -46.05
C PRO A 199 33.72 -4.04 -46.85
N LEU A 200 34.83 -3.79 -46.14
CA LEU A 200 36.18 -3.81 -46.70
C LEU A 200 36.77 -5.24 -46.70
N SER A 201 36.06 -6.21 -46.12
CA SER A 201 36.38 -7.64 -46.09
C SER A 201 35.08 -8.45 -46.00
N PRO A 202 35.02 -9.71 -46.49
CA PRO A 202 33.80 -10.50 -46.46
C PRO A 202 33.18 -10.57 -45.05
N PRO A 203 31.86 -10.39 -44.91
CA PRO A 203 31.22 -10.40 -43.60
C PRO A 203 31.31 -11.80 -42.97
N THR A 204 31.58 -11.85 -41.67
CA THR A 204 31.65 -13.12 -40.93
C THR A 204 30.25 -13.70 -40.68
N PRO A 205 30.11 -15.02 -40.42
CA PRO A 205 28.82 -15.60 -40.07
C PRO A 205 28.15 -14.93 -38.85
N ALA A 206 28.94 -14.47 -37.88
CA ALA A 206 28.44 -13.70 -36.73
C ALA A 206 27.86 -12.33 -37.14
N MET A 207 28.55 -11.61 -38.04
CA MET A 207 28.05 -10.35 -38.60
C MET A 207 26.77 -10.57 -39.40
N LEU A 208 26.66 -11.67 -40.14
CA LEU A 208 25.45 -11.98 -40.93
C LEU A 208 24.29 -12.42 -40.03
N LEU A 209 24.54 -13.14 -38.94
CA LEU A 209 23.49 -13.51 -37.99
C LEU A 209 22.95 -12.26 -37.25
N CYS A 210 23.84 -11.48 -36.64
CA CYS A 210 23.48 -10.39 -35.72
C CYS A 210 23.30 -9.03 -36.39
N GLY A 211 23.67 -8.89 -37.67
CA GLY A 211 23.65 -7.65 -38.44
C GLY A 211 22.33 -7.30 -39.12
N VAL A 212 22.36 -6.34 -40.04
CA VAL A 212 21.21 -5.77 -40.79
C VAL A 212 20.98 -6.34 -42.19
N THR A 213 22.03 -6.81 -42.85
CA THR A 213 22.04 -7.10 -44.29
C THR A 213 21.45 -8.46 -44.64
N ALA A 214 21.54 -9.42 -43.72
CA ALA A 214 21.06 -10.78 -43.95
C ALA A 214 19.52 -10.87 -43.91
N SER A 215 18.95 -11.62 -44.86
CA SER A 215 17.54 -12.03 -44.83
C SER A 215 17.25 -13.00 -43.69
N SER A 216 15.97 -13.23 -43.36
CA SER A 216 15.57 -14.22 -42.36
C SER A 216 16.09 -15.62 -42.67
N GLN A 217 16.05 -16.03 -43.95
CA GLN A 217 16.56 -17.33 -44.40
C GLN A 217 18.07 -17.45 -44.24
N GLN A 218 18.82 -16.40 -44.60
CA GLN A 218 20.27 -16.37 -44.43
C GLN A 218 20.65 -16.44 -42.94
N ARG A 219 19.95 -15.71 -42.08
CA ARG A 219 20.18 -15.76 -40.62
C ARG A 219 19.96 -17.16 -40.06
N ALA A 220 18.92 -17.88 -40.49
CA ALA A 220 18.70 -19.27 -40.07
C ALA A 220 19.87 -20.17 -40.47
N GLN A 221 20.33 -20.09 -41.74
CA GLN A 221 21.49 -20.85 -42.22
C GLN A 221 22.77 -20.54 -41.44
N HIS A 222 23.02 -19.27 -41.14
CA HIS A 222 24.19 -18.88 -40.34
C HIS A 222 24.08 -19.29 -38.88
N ALA A 223 22.86 -19.30 -38.31
CA ALA A 223 22.63 -19.82 -36.97
C ALA A 223 22.92 -21.33 -36.89
N ASP A 224 22.46 -22.12 -37.87
CA ASP A 224 22.75 -23.56 -37.95
C ASP A 224 24.26 -23.81 -38.11
N LEU A 225 24.93 -23.06 -38.99
CA LEU A 225 26.39 -23.13 -39.17
C LEU A 225 27.13 -22.85 -37.87
N LEU A 226 26.80 -21.74 -37.19
CA LEU A 226 27.41 -21.37 -35.92
C LEU A 226 27.10 -22.38 -34.80
N SER A 227 25.92 -23.02 -34.82
CA SER A 227 25.58 -24.08 -33.86
C SER A 227 26.48 -25.30 -34.09
N SER A 228 26.64 -25.73 -35.35
CA SER A 228 27.53 -26.86 -35.70
C SER A 228 29.00 -26.62 -35.33
N GLN A 229 29.41 -25.35 -35.26
CA GLN A 229 30.76 -24.92 -34.85
C GLN A 229 30.89 -24.70 -33.34
N GLY A 230 29.82 -24.85 -32.56
CA GLY A 230 29.82 -24.60 -31.12
C GLY A 230 29.98 -23.13 -30.72
N SER A 231 29.87 -22.19 -31.67
CA SER A 231 30.10 -20.75 -31.45
C SER A 231 28.82 -19.92 -31.36
N LEU A 232 27.65 -20.53 -31.59
CA LEU A 232 26.37 -19.82 -31.62
C LEU A 232 26.04 -19.13 -30.29
N LEU A 233 26.35 -19.76 -29.17
CA LEU A 233 26.05 -19.20 -27.84
C LEU A 233 26.80 -17.88 -27.64
N ASP A 234 28.12 -17.88 -27.88
CA ASP A 234 28.95 -16.69 -27.72
C ASP A 234 28.48 -15.56 -28.64
N VAL A 235 28.10 -15.87 -29.88
CA VAL A 235 27.61 -14.88 -30.85
C VAL A 235 26.25 -14.29 -30.44
N VAL A 236 25.32 -15.11 -29.94
CA VAL A 236 23.99 -14.64 -29.49
C VAL A 236 24.10 -13.75 -28.24
N LEU A 237 25.06 -14.03 -27.37
CA LEU A 237 25.29 -13.26 -26.15
C LEU A 237 26.16 -12.01 -26.36
N GLN A 238 26.73 -11.81 -27.55
CA GLN A 238 27.51 -10.61 -27.84
C GLN A 238 26.65 -9.34 -27.76
N PRO A 239 27.17 -8.26 -27.14
CA PRO A 239 26.52 -6.97 -27.15
C PRO A 239 26.22 -6.49 -28.57
N GLY A 240 25.00 -6.00 -28.81
CA GLY A 240 24.59 -5.45 -30.11
C GLY A 240 24.02 -6.46 -31.10
N CYS A 241 23.84 -7.73 -30.73
CA CYS A 241 23.12 -8.66 -31.59
C CYS A 241 21.65 -8.25 -31.77
N ARG A 242 21.23 -8.00 -33.01
CA ARG A 242 19.89 -7.49 -33.31
C ARG A 242 18.82 -8.55 -33.10
N ASP A 243 17.60 -8.10 -32.79
CA ASP A 243 16.44 -8.94 -32.48
C ASP A 243 16.15 -10.00 -33.55
N ALA A 244 16.39 -9.70 -34.83
CA ALA A 244 16.18 -10.66 -35.91
C ALA A 244 17.22 -11.80 -35.93
N GLY A 245 18.46 -11.54 -35.50
CA GLY A 245 19.49 -12.57 -35.29
C GLY A 245 19.18 -13.42 -34.07
N LEU A 246 18.78 -12.79 -32.98
CA LEU A 246 18.36 -13.48 -31.75
C LEU A 246 17.16 -14.40 -31.98
N ARG A 247 16.17 -13.96 -32.78
CA ARG A 247 15.02 -14.79 -33.21
C ARG A 247 15.43 -16.03 -34.01
N ALA A 248 16.55 -15.99 -34.73
CA ALA A 248 17.07 -17.14 -35.45
C ALA A 248 17.94 -18.06 -34.57
N GLY A 249 18.75 -17.50 -33.67
CA GLY A 249 19.71 -18.26 -32.86
C GLY A 249 19.14 -18.88 -31.59
N ILE A 250 18.32 -18.16 -30.83
CA ILE A 250 17.85 -18.61 -29.51
C ILE A 250 17.03 -19.92 -29.58
N PRO A 251 16.10 -20.11 -30.53
CA PRO A 251 15.37 -21.38 -30.67
C PRO A 251 16.27 -22.61 -30.85
N LEU A 252 17.36 -22.47 -31.63
CA LEU A 252 18.34 -23.55 -31.83
C LEU A 252 19.10 -23.86 -30.55
N LEU A 253 19.57 -22.84 -29.82
CA LEU A 253 20.25 -23.01 -28.53
C LEU A 253 19.36 -23.73 -27.50
N PHE A 254 18.07 -23.42 -27.48
CA PHE A 254 17.10 -24.11 -26.64
C PHE A 254 16.88 -25.57 -27.02
N ARG A 255 16.79 -25.87 -28.32
CA ARG A 255 16.68 -27.24 -28.83
C ARG A 255 17.93 -28.06 -28.49
N ASP A 256 19.11 -27.48 -28.72
CA ASP A 256 20.41 -28.15 -28.57
C ASP A 256 20.84 -28.24 -27.08
N GLY A 257 20.08 -27.61 -26.19
CA GLY A 257 20.16 -27.82 -24.75
C GLY A 257 21.11 -26.91 -23.99
N ALA A 258 21.32 -25.69 -24.48
CA ALA A 258 22.07 -24.64 -23.76
C ALA A 258 21.49 -24.29 -22.38
N CYS A 259 20.24 -24.68 -22.10
CA CYS A 259 19.60 -24.58 -20.80
C CYS A 259 19.37 -25.99 -20.21
N PRO A 260 19.90 -26.31 -18.99
CA PRO A 260 20.19 -25.40 -17.86
C PRO A 260 21.69 -25.02 -17.62
N GLY A 261 22.40 -24.46 -18.60
CA GLY A 261 23.78 -23.98 -18.41
C GLY A 261 23.91 -22.63 -17.68
N PRO A 262 25.15 -22.16 -17.39
CA PRO A 262 25.39 -20.88 -16.71
C PRO A 262 24.80 -19.66 -17.43
N HIS A 263 24.69 -19.74 -18.77
CA HIS A 263 24.12 -18.68 -19.60
C HIS A 263 22.59 -18.77 -19.77
N CYS A 264 21.92 -19.73 -19.12
CA CYS A 264 20.49 -19.90 -19.35
C CYS A 264 19.66 -18.68 -18.93
N LEU A 265 20.03 -18.00 -17.84
CA LEU A 265 19.31 -16.79 -17.41
C LEU A 265 19.32 -15.71 -18.51
N GLU A 266 20.47 -15.47 -19.14
CA GLU A 266 20.62 -14.48 -20.20
C GLU A 266 19.76 -14.87 -21.42
N LEU A 267 19.79 -16.15 -21.81
CA LEU A 267 18.95 -16.66 -22.90
C LEU A 267 17.45 -16.53 -22.60
N VAL A 268 17.01 -16.84 -21.38
CA VAL A 268 15.60 -16.69 -20.96
C VAL A 268 15.17 -15.24 -20.96
N ARG A 269 16.02 -14.31 -20.48
CA ARG A 269 15.77 -12.86 -20.53
C ARG A 269 15.65 -12.34 -21.96
N LEU A 270 16.56 -12.75 -22.85
CA LEU A 270 16.50 -12.39 -24.27
C LEU A 270 15.25 -12.96 -24.94
N ALA A 271 14.90 -14.22 -24.67
CA ALA A 271 13.70 -14.85 -25.20
C ALA A 271 12.41 -14.18 -24.71
N GLN A 272 12.35 -13.80 -23.42
CA GLN A 272 11.24 -13.05 -22.83
C GLN A 272 11.08 -11.68 -23.50
N ARG A 273 12.18 -10.91 -23.62
CA ARG A 273 12.19 -9.60 -24.29
C ARG A 273 11.64 -9.68 -25.72
N LEU A 274 11.97 -10.75 -26.44
CA LEU A 274 11.55 -10.99 -27.82
C LEU A 274 10.19 -11.69 -27.95
N ARG A 275 9.59 -12.13 -26.83
CA ARG A 275 8.35 -12.92 -26.74
C ARG A 275 8.42 -14.21 -27.59
N LEU A 276 9.52 -14.95 -27.47
CA LEU A 276 9.70 -16.21 -28.19
C LEU A 276 8.85 -17.35 -27.55
N PRO A 277 8.04 -18.09 -28.33
CA PRO A 277 7.24 -19.19 -27.81
C PRO A 277 8.08 -20.38 -27.34
N GLU A 278 9.28 -20.59 -27.91
CA GLU A 278 10.18 -21.69 -27.54
C GLU A 278 10.64 -21.62 -26.09
N ARG A 279 10.59 -20.43 -25.47
CA ARG A 279 10.75 -20.26 -24.03
C ARG A 279 9.78 -21.16 -23.27
N LEU A 280 8.51 -21.18 -23.66
CA LEU A 280 7.48 -21.99 -23.00
C LEU A 280 7.75 -23.49 -23.21
N GLY A 281 8.12 -23.90 -24.42
CA GLY A 281 8.47 -25.29 -24.72
C GLY A 281 9.66 -25.80 -23.88
N VAL A 282 10.67 -24.96 -23.62
CA VAL A 282 11.76 -25.29 -22.70
C VAL A 282 11.26 -25.42 -21.27
N LEU A 283 10.43 -24.47 -20.80
CA LEU A 283 9.89 -24.50 -19.45
C LEU A 283 8.96 -25.70 -19.21
N GLU A 284 8.17 -26.09 -20.21
CA GLU A 284 7.30 -27.26 -20.19
C GLU A 284 8.10 -28.56 -20.25
N GLY A 285 8.99 -28.71 -21.23
CA GLY A 285 9.69 -29.96 -21.50
C GLY A 285 10.89 -30.23 -20.59
N ARG A 286 11.43 -29.22 -19.90
CA ARG A 286 12.67 -29.34 -19.09
C ARG A 286 12.53 -28.80 -17.66
N ALA A 287 11.31 -28.59 -17.17
CA ALA A 287 11.03 -28.07 -15.83
C ALA A 287 11.87 -28.74 -14.73
N GLU A 288 11.87 -30.07 -14.66
CA GLU A 288 12.56 -30.81 -13.61
C GLU A 288 14.09 -30.66 -13.67
N SER A 289 14.67 -30.72 -14.87
CA SER A 289 16.11 -30.50 -15.07
C SER A 289 16.52 -29.07 -14.70
N LEU A 290 15.68 -28.09 -15.04
CA LEU A 290 15.88 -26.69 -14.71
C LEU A 290 15.85 -26.45 -13.21
N VAL A 291 14.82 -26.96 -12.52
CA VAL A 291 14.70 -26.86 -11.07
C VAL A 291 15.89 -27.52 -10.39
N THR A 292 16.30 -28.71 -10.84
CA THR A 292 17.46 -29.42 -10.27
C THR A 292 18.74 -28.59 -10.35
N TRP A 293 19.01 -27.98 -11.52
CA TRP A 293 20.15 -27.09 -11.67
C TRP A 293 20.01 -25.83 -10.81
N LEU A 294 18.88 -25.11 -10.92
CA LEU A 294 18.60 -23.87 -10.18
C LEU A 294 18.72 -24.04 -8.67
N TRP A 295 18.31 -25.19 -8.14
CA TRP A 295 18.29 -25.46 -6.71
C TRP A 295 19.67 -25.30 -6.04
N THR A 296 20.72 -25.59 -6.80
CA THR A 296 22.13 -25.49 -6.37
C THR A 296 22.76 -24.12 -6.60
N GLN A 297 22.05 -23.20 -7.25
CA GLN A 297 22.56 -21.87 -7.59
C GLN A 297 22.41 -20.85 -6.45
N PRO A 298 23.15 -19.72 -6.48
CA PRO A 298 22.96 -18.64 -5.52
C PRO A 298 21.53 -18.08 -5.54
N ALA A 299 21.04 -17.64 -4.37
CA ALA A 299 19.67 -17.16 -4.21
C ALA A 299 19.31 -15.99 -5.16
N ALA A 300 20.27 -15.09 -5.41
CA ALA A 300 20.08 -13.99 -6.37
C ALA A 300 19.79 -14.51 -7.80
N LEU A 301 20.51 -15.56 -8.24
CA LEU A 301 20.28 -16.17 -9.55
C LEU A 301 18.93 -16.88 -9.62
N GLN A 302 18.53 -17.58 -8.55
CA GLN A 302 17.24 -18.24 -8.45
C GLN A 302 16.09 -17.24 -8.59
N HIS A 303 16.16 -16.15 -7.82
CA HIS A 303 15.17 -15.07 -7.86
C HIS A 303 15.07 -14.47 -9.27
N ASP A 304 16.20 -14.07 -9.84
CA ASP A 304 16.27 -13.45 -11.16
C ASP A 304 15.76 -14.38 -12.28
N PHE A 305 16.07 -15.67 -12.18
CA PHE A 305 15.60 -16.67 -13.13
C PHE A 305 14.10 -16.91 -13.02
N LEU A 306 13.59 -17.16 -11.82
CA LEU A 306 12.15 -17.40 -11.61
C LEU A 306 11.33 -16.20 -12.10
N ARG A 307 11.81 -14.98 -11.85
CA ARG A 307 11.19 -13.75 -12.37
C ARG A 307 11.18 -13.68 -13.90
N ALA A 308 12.30 -13.97 -14.55
CA ALA A 308 12.40 -13.93 -16.01
C ALA A 308 11.62 -15.07 -16.70
N ALA A 309 11.59 -16.26 -16.08
CA ALA A 309 10.93 -17.44 -16.62
C ALA A 309 9.41 -17.35 -16.53
N THR A 310 8.88 -16.88 -15.41
CA THR A 310 7.45 -16.95 -15.12
C THR A 310 6.68 -15.68 -15.51
N ASP A 311 7.38 -14.56 -15.75
CA ASP A 311 6.76 -13.24 -15.99
C ASP A 311 5.80 -12.83 -14.84
N ARG A 312 6.11 -13.28 -13.62
CA ARG A 312 5.30 -13.02 -12.41
C ARG A 312 5.91 -11.92 -11.55
N GLY A 313 5.06 -11.32 -10.71
CA GLY A 313 5.47 -10.37 -9.69
C GLY A 313 6.38 -11.00 -8.62
N SER A 314 7.05 -10.15 -7.85
CA SER A 314 7.96 -10.55 -6.75
C SER A 314 7.30 -11.52 -5.77
N ASP A 315 6.04 -11.28 -5.41
CA ASP A 315 5.33 -12.05 -4.38
C ASP A 315 5.24 -13.56 -4.71
N ARG A 316 5.09 -13.90 -6.00
CA ARG A 316 5.09 -15.29 -6.47
C ARG A 316 6.46 -15.93 -6.35
N VAL A 317 7.50 -15.20 -6.75
CA VAL A 317 8.89 -15.68 -6.70
C VAL A 317 9.32 -15.85 -5.24
N ASP A 318 9.01 -14.88 -4.40
CA ASP A 318 9.28 -14.92 -2.97
C ASP A 318 8.56 -16.11 -2.30
N ALA A 319 7.31 -16.39 -2.70
CA ALA A 319 6.60 -17.57 -2.25
C ALA A 319 7.31 -18.89 -2.60
N LEU A 320 7.83 -19.02 -3.83
CA LEU A 320 8.62 -20.18 -4.25
C LEU A 320 9.94 -20.30 -3.47
N LEU A 321 10.61 -19.17 -3.21
CA LEU A 321 11.84 -19.15 -2.42
C LEU A 321 11.62 -19.50 -0.95
N LEU A 322 10.47 -19.11 -0.36
CA LEU A 322 10.07 -19.55 0.98
C LEU A 322 9.92 -21.08 1.04
N LEU A 323 9.30 -21.69 0.04
CA LEU A 323 9.13 -23.14 -0.04
C LEU A 323 10.47 -23.89 -0.08
N ARG A 324 11.45 -23.35 -0.80
CA ARG A 324 12.82 -23.90 -0.82
C ARG A 324 13.46 -23.92 0.57
N ASN A 325 13.07 -23.02 1.47
CA ASN A 325 13.57 -22.99 2.83
C ASN A 325 12.70 -23.80 3.82
N GLY A 326 11.71 -24.55 3.31
CA GLY A 326 10.73 -25.26 4.13
C GLY A 326 9.72 -24.35 4.83
N ALA A 327 9.66 -23.07 4.45
CA ALA A 327 8.73 -22.09 5.00
C ALA A 327 7.43 -22.03 4.19
N TRP A 328 6.36 -21.62 4.87
CA TRP A 328 5.02 -21.58 4.30
C TRP A 328 4.75 -20.20 3.68
N PRO A 329 4.49 -20.12 2.37
CA PRO A 329 4.03 -18.89 1.74
C PRO A 329 2.51 -18.74 1.86
N SER A 330 2.00 -17.58 1.44
CA SER A 330 0.56 -17.39 1.23
C SER A 330 0.06 -18.36 0.15
N LEU A 331 -1.09 -18.99 0.39
CA LEU A 331 -1.77 -19.84 -0.59
C LEU A 331 -2.18 -19.01 -1.80
N GLN A 332 -2.66 -17.77 -1.59
CA GLN A 332 -3.07 -16.86 -2.65
C GLN A 332 -1.93 -16.58 -3.65
N ALA A 333 -0.70 -16.44 -3.14
CA ALA A 333 0.48 -16.25 -3.99
C ALA A 333 0.72 -17.44 -4.92
N LEU A 334 0.26 -18.65 -4.59
CA LEU A 334 0.49 -19.88 -5.34
C LEU A 334 -0.70 -20.35 -6.19
N THR A 335 -1.88 -19.76 -6.04
CA THR A 335 -3.09 -20.23 -6.74
C THR A 335 -3.52 -19.38 -7.92
N THR A 336 -3.43 -18.05 -7.79
CA THR A 336 -3.85 -17.15 -8.86
C THR A 336 -2.67 -16.29 -9.29
N PRO A 337 -2.24 -16.36 -10.56
CA PRO A 337 -2.64 -17.28 -11.64
C PRO A 337 -2.13 -18.74 -11.49
N PRO A 338 -2.62 -19.70 -12.31
CA PRO A 338 -2.21 -21.10 -12.24
C PRO A 338 -0.70 -21.30 -12.34
N LEU A 339 -0.23 -22.36 -11.68
CA LEU A 339 1.18 -22.75 -11.64
C LEU A 339 1.67 -23.17 -13.03
N THR A 340 2.78 -22.60 -13.45
CA THR A 340 3.52 -23.04 -14.63
C THR A 340 4.21 -24.39 -14.36
N PRO A 341 4.62 -25.14 -15.40
CA PRO A 341 5.35 -26.39 -15.22
C PRO A 341 6.63 -26.26 -14.39
N LEU A 342 7.37 -25.15 -14.56
CA LEU A 342 8.54 -24.84 -13.75
C LEU A 342 8.19 -24.69 -12.27
N GLU A 343 7.11 -23.98 -11.96
CA GLU A 343 6.64 -23.76 -10.59
C GLU A 343 6.11 -25.06 -9.96
N ASN A 344 5.42 -25.91 -10.72
CA ASN A 344 5.00 -27.24 -10.28
C ASN A 344 6.21 -28.13 -9.97
N ALA A 345 7.22 -28.17 -10.85
CA ALA A 345 8.45 -28.90 -10.59
C ALA A 345 9.20 -28.35 -9.36
N TRP A 346 9.15 -27.04 -9.14
CA TRP A 346 9.73 -26.39 -7.96
C TRP A 346 9.01 -26.82 -6.67
N LEU A 347 7.68 -26.81 -6.67
CA LEU A 347 6.85 -27.30 -5.56
C LEU A 347 7.12 -28.77 -5.22
N GLU A 348 7.17 -29.62 -6.23
CA GLU A 348 7.48 -31.05 -6.06
C GLU A 348 8.90 -31.25 -5.51
N ARG A 349 9.88 -30.46 -5.95
CA ARG A 349 11.24 -30.49 -5.38
C ARG A 349 11.25 -30.03 -3.92
N ALA A 350 10.60 -28.90 -3.62
CA ALA A 350 10.50 -28.37 -2.26
C ALA A 350 9.84 -29.38 -1.30
N HIS A 351 8.78 -30.05 -1.75
CA HIS A 351 8.11 -31.08 -0.96
C HIS A 351 8.99 -32.30 -0.67
N ARG A 352 9.78 -32.74 -1.66
CA ARG A 352 10.75 -33.85 -1.47
C ARG A 352 11.83 -33.51 -0.44
N GLU A 353 12.29 -32.26 -0.40
CA GLU A 353 13.29 -31.81 0.58
C GLU A 353 12.70 -31.47 1.95
N HIS A 354 11.45 -31.00 1.98
CA HIS A 354 10.74 -30.59 3.18
C HIS A 354 9.37 -31.29 3.28
N PRO A 355 9.32 -32.53 3.80
CA PRO A 355 8.07 -33.28 3.96
C PRO A 355 7.01 -32.55 4.81
N THR A 356 7.43 -31.61 5.66
CA THR A 356 6.56 -30.72 6.46
C THR A 356 5.66 -29.82 5.60
N LEU A 357 5.94 -29.67 4.30
CA LEU A 357 5.11 -28.93 3.35
C LEU A 357 3.93 -29.75 2.79
N ALA A 358 3.79 -31.04 3.15
CA ALA A 358 2.69 -31.89 2.66
C ALA A 358 1.29 -31.26 2.84
N PRO A 359 0.96 -30.66 4.00
CA PRO A 359 -0.36 -30.06 4.19
C PRO A 359 -0.63 -28.89 3.25
N LEU A 360 0.40 -28.09 2.94
CA LEU A 360 0.29 -26.98 1.99
C LEU A 360 -0.13 -27.48 0.61
N LEU A 361 0.46 -28.58 0.13
CA LEU A 361 0.08 -29.17 -1.16
C LEU A 361 -1.38 -29.65 -1.16
N GLY A 362 -1.85 -30.20 -0.03
CA GLY A 362 -3.25 -30.56 0.16
C GLY A 362 -4.16 -29.34 0.01
N LEU A 363 -3.85 -28.24 0.70
CA LEU A 363 -4.63 -27.00 0.68
C LEU A 363 -4.59 -26.30 -0.70
N LEU A 364 -3.45 -26.31 -1.38
CA LEU A 364 -3.33 -25.78 -2.75
C LEU A 364 -4.22 -26.55 -3.73
N ARG A 365 -4.26 -27.88 -3.63
CA ARG A 365 -5.13 -28.73 -4.46
C ARG A 365 -6.61 -28.50 -4.16
N GLU A 366 -6.97 -28.23 -2.90
CA GLU A 366 -8.34 -27.88 -2.52
C GLU A 366 -8.76 -26.55 -3.15
N GLN A 367 -7.92 -25.51 -3.06
CA GLN A 367 -8.21 -24.20 -3.63
C GLN A 367 -8.28 -24.25 -5.17
N GLN A 368 -7.48 -25.13 -5.80
CA GLN A 368 -7.56 -25.44 -7.24
C GLN A 368 -8.75 -26.37 -7.60
N ARG A 369 -9.64 -26.66 -6.65
CA ARG A 369 -10.85 -27.50 -6.80
C ARG A 369 -10.55 -28.92 -7.31
N SER A 370 -9.36 -29.43 -7.05
CA SER A 370 -8.94 -30.75 -7.50
C SER A 370 -9.31 -31.83 -6.49
N HIS A 371 -8.89 -31.67 -5.23
CA HIS A 371 -9.15 -32.62 -4.14
C HIS A 371 -9.23 -31.87 -2.81
N PRO A 372 -10.20 -32.18 -1.92
CA PRO A 372 -10.28 -31.54 -0.61
C PRO A 372 -9.10 -31.96 0.26
N ALA A 373 -8.52 -31.01 1.01
CA ALA A 373 -7.50 -31.30 1.99
C ALA A 373 -8.12 -31.99 3.22
N THR A 374 -7.32 -32.72 4.00
CA THR A 374 -7.82 -33.28 5.25
C THR A 374 -7.93 -32.19 6.32
N ASP A 375 -8.82 -32.38 7.31
CA ASP A 375 -8.92 -31.45 8.44
C ASP A 375 -7.60 -31.40 9.24
N THR A 376 -6.85 -32.51 9.28
CA THR A 376 -5.52 -32.59 9.90
C THR A 376 -4.49 -31.72 9.17
N ASP A 377 -4.52 -31.70 7.83
CA ASP A 377 -3.65 -30.84 7.03
C ASP A 377 -3.96 -29.36 7.30
N PHE A 378 -5.25 -29.02 7.36
CA PHE A 378 -5.69 -27.66 7.68
C PHE A 378 -5.28 -27.25 9.11
N GLU A 379 -5.41 -28.14 10.09
CA GLU A 379 -4.99 -27.86 11.47
C GLU A 379 -3.47 -27.67 11.59
N ALA A 380 -2.69 -28.49 10.87
CA ALA A 380 -1.24 -28.32 10.79
C ALA A 380 -0.88 -26.94 10.21
N TRP A 381 -1.54 -26.53 9.13
CA TRP A 381 -1.37 -25.20 8.53
C TRP A 381 -1.74 -24.06 9.49
N ALA A 382 -2.94 -24.08 10.07
CA ALA A 382 -3.42 -23.01 10.94
C ALA A 382 -2.49 -22.79 12.16
N ARG A 383 -1.86 -23.86 12.67
CA ARG A 383 -0.91 -23.77 13.77
C ARG A 383 0.38 -23.04 13.40
N THR A 384 0.90 -23.23 12.19
CA THR A 384 2.26 -22.77 11.81
C THR A 384 2.28 -21.55 10.90
N VAL A 385 1.18 -21.23 10.21
CA VAL A 385 1.12 -20.17 9.20
C VAL A 385 1.32 -18.77 9.80
N PRO A 386 2.10 -17.85 9.19
CA PRO A 386 2.13 -16.44 9.60
C PRO A 386 0.74 -15.81 9.77
N CYS A 387 0.53 -14.97 10.79
CA CYS A 387 -0.81 -14.53 11.19
C CYS A 387 -1.61 -13.85 10.06
N ARG A 388 -0.96 -13.03 9.23
CA ARG A 388 -1.61 -12.39 8.06
C ARG A 388 -2.14 -13.39 7.03
N GLN A 389 -1.51 -14.55 6.91
CA GLN A 389 -1.90 -15.57 5.94
C GLN A 389 -3.03 -16.47 6.46
N LEU A 390 -3.42 -16.36 7.74
CA LEU A 390 -4.61 -17.06 8.26
C LEU A 390 -5.89 -16.64 7.52
N HIS A 391 -5.88 -15.46 6.89
CA HIS A 391 -6.97 -14.95 6.05
C HIS A 391 -7.18 -15.77 4.77
N ASP A 392 -6.17 -16.52 4.32
CA ASP A 392 -6.27 -17.41 3.15
C ASP A 392 -7.30 -18.53 3.39
N ALA A 393 -7.68 -18.79 4.66
CA ALA A 393 -8.79 -19.67 5.04
C ALA A 393 -10.12 -19.33 4.35
N ARG A 394 -10.30 -18.09 3.90
CA ARG A 394 -11.52 -17.62 3.21
C ARG A 394 -11.79 -18.31 1.89
N ASP A 395 -10.72 -18.73 1.21
CA ASP A 395 -10.81 -19.37 -0.10
C ASP A 395 -10.92 -20.90 0.02
N LEU A 396 -11.00 -21.41 1.25
CA LEU A 396 -11.07 -22.83 1.59
C LEU A 396 -12.45 -23.19 2.15
N ALA A 397 -12.81 -24.47 2.11
CA ALA A 397 -14.04 -24.94 2.72
C ALA A 397 -13.86 -25.00 4.26
N LEU A 398 -14.62 -24.19 5.01
CA LEU A 398 -14.49 -24.11 6.46
C LEU A 398 -15.59 -24.90 7.17
N SER A 399 -15.25 -26.12 7.62
CA SER A 399 -16.04 -26.94 8.54
C SER A 399 -15.92 -26.43 9.99
N ALA A 400 -16.78 -26.91 10.89
CA ALA A 400 -16.66 -26.61 12.33
C ALA A 400 -15.28 -27.01 12.89
N THR A 401 -14.75 -28.17 12.49
CA THR A 401 -13.39 -28.62 12.87
C THR A 401 -12.32 -27.63 12.44
N ARG A 402 -12.38 -27.14 11.20
CA ARG A 402 -11.41 -26.17 10.67
C ARG A 402 -11.54 -24.80 11.33
N LEU A 403 -12.77 -24.35 11.62
CA LEU A 403 -13.00 -23.12 12.39
C LEU A 403 -12.45 -23.24 13.82
N ARG A 404 -12.57 -24.40 14.46
CA ARG A 404 -11.94 -24.66 15.76
C ARG A 404 -10.42 -24.59 15.68
N ALA A 405 -9.81 -25.11 14.61
CA ALA A 405 -8.36 -24.98 14.39
C ALA A 405 -7.92 -23.51 14.24
N ILE A 406 -8.73 -22.68 13.55
CA ILE A 406 -8.52 -21.22 13.50
C ILE A 406 -8.61 -20.61 14.90
N ALA A 407 -9.62 -20.98 15.70
CA ALA A 407 -9.78 -20.48 17.06
C ALA A 407 -8.60 -20.87 17.97
N GLN A 408 -8.02 -22.07 17.81
CA GLN A 408 -6.82 -22.49 18.54
C GLN A 408 -5.58 -21.66 18.20
N ALA A 409 -5.53 -21.06 17.01
CA ALA A 409 -4.45 -20.17 16.60
C ALA A 409 -4.46 -18.81 17.32
N GLN A 410 -5.51 -18.49 18.11
CA GLN A 410 -5.63 -17.21 18.84
C GLN A 410 -4.42 -16.90 19.72
N SER A 411 -3.81 -17.93 20.33
CA SER A 411 -2.64 -17.76 21.21
C SER A 411 -1.43 -17.12 20.53
N ARG A 412 -1.34 -17.23 19.20
CA ARG A 412 -0.30 -16.63 18.37
C ARG A 412 -0.82 -15.46 17.53
N CYS A 413 -2.08 -15.54 17.10
CA CYS A 413 -2.69 -14.63 16.14
C CYS A 413 -4.10 -14.18 16.58
N PRO A 414 -4.24 -13.45 17.71
CA PRO A 414 -5.54 -13.20 18.35
C PRO A 414 -6.49 -12.40 17.45
N GLY A 415 -6.02 -11.29 16.87
CA GLY A 415 -6.83 -10.44 16.01
C GLY A 415 -7.23 -11.11 14.68
N ASP A 416 -6.28 -11.78 14.03
CA ASP A 416 -6.53 -12.45 12.74
C ASP A 416 -7.48 -13.64 12.89
N ALA A 417 -7.36 -14.44 13.96
CA ALA A 417 -8.24 -15.56 14.24
C ALA A 417 -9.69 -15.08 14.46
N VAL A 418 -9.89 -14.09 15.33
CA VAL A 418 -11.21 -13.49 15.59
C VAL A 418 -11.84 -12.95 14.31
N TYR A 419 -11.06 -12.27 13.48
CA TYR A 419 -11.55 -11.67 12.25
C TYR A 419 -11.97 -12.70 11.18
N VAL A 420 -11.30 -13.85 11.11
CA VAL A 420 -11.73 -14.95 10.24
C VAL A 420 -13.02 -15.59 10.79
N LEU A 421 -13.09 -15.80 12.10
CA LEU A 421 -14.24 -16.39 12.78
C LEU A 421 -15.50 -15.53 12.69
N SER A 422 -15.40 -14.21 12.80
CA SER A 422 -16.56 -13.28 12.82
C SER A 422 -17.47 -13.43 11.60
N ARG A 423 -16.92 -13.83 10.46
CA ARG A 423 -17.66 -14.07 9.22
C ARG A 423 -18.47 -15.37 9.18
N HIS A 424 -18.22 -16.28 10.12
CA HIS A 424 -18.73 -17.64 10.12
C HIS A 424 -19.57 -17.98 11.35
N VAL A 425 -19.29 -17.37 12.51
CA VAL A 425 -19.95 -17.70 13.79
C VAL A 425 -21.47 -17.61 13.73
N ALA A 426 -22.04 -16.61 13.06
CA ALA A 426 -23.50 -16.46 12.93
C ALA A 426 -24.17 -17.63 12.17
N LYS A 427 -23.43 -18.37 11.33
CA LYS A 427 -23.94 -19.49 10.54
C LYS A 427 -23.86 -20.84 11.27
N LEU A 428 -23.08 -20.92 12.34
CA LEU A 428 -22.94 -22.14 13.13
C LEU A 428 -24.19 -22.40 13.97
N SER A 429 -24.52 -23.68 14.19
CA SER A 429 -25.49 -24.05 15.20
C SER A 429 -24.97 -23.70 16.61
N PRO A 430 -25.84 -23.51 17.62
CA PRO A 430 -25.40 -23.18 18.98
C PRO A 430 -24.35 -24.16 19.55
N ARG A 431 -24.49 -25.47 19.28
CA ARG A 431 -23.53 -26.48 19.75
C ARG A 431 -22.18 -26.35 19.06
N GLU A 432 -22.16 -26.17 17.75
CA GLU A 432 -20.92 -25.98 16.99
C GLU A 432 -20.23 -24.66 17.36
N LEU A 433 -21.00 -23.59 17.59
CA LEU A 433 -20.46 -22.31 18.03
C LEU A 433 -19.73 -22.44 19.36
N ILE A 434 -20.35 -23.10 20.35
CA ILE A 434 -19.73 -23.33 21.67
C ILE A 434 -18.42 -24.12 21.52
N ASP A 435 -18.43 -25.13 20.67
CA ASP A 435 -17.26 -25.99 20.42
C ASP A 435 -16.12 -25.23 19.73
N VAL A 436 -16.44 -24.50 18.66
CA VAL A 436 -15.49 -23.70 17.86
C VAL A 436 -14.87 -22.58 18.69
N LEU A 437 -15.68 -21.87 19.47
CA LEU A 437 -15.23 -20.72 20.25
C LEU A 437 -14.63 -21.11 21.61
N GLN A 438 -14.61 -22.40 21.95
CA GLN A 438 -14.04 -22.88 23.21
C GLN A 438 -12.63 -22.32 23.51
N PRO A 439 -11.70 -22.26 22.53
CA PRO A 439 -10.32 -21.81 22.76
C PRO A 439 -10.15 -20.31 22.98
N LEU A 440 -11.16 -19.49 22.68
CA LEU A 440 -11.06 -18.03 22.78
C LEU A 440 -11.14 -17.55 24.22
N THR A 441 -10.41 -16.47 24.51
CA THR A 441 -10.46 -15.74 25.78
C THR A 441 -11.70 -14.84 25.87
N ALA A 442 -12.04 -14.37 27.06
CA ALA A 442 -13.16 -13.45 27.27
C ALA A 442 -13.02 -12.15 26.45
N ALA A 443 -11.80 -11.59 26.34
CA ALA A 443 -11.54 -10.39 25.56
C ALA A 443 -11.82 -10.59 24.06
N GLU A 444 -11.42 -11.74 23.51
CA GLU A 444 -11.66 -12.09 22.11
C GLU A 444 -13.13 -12.39 21.83
N LEU A 445 -13.82 -13.06 22.76
CA LEU A 445 -15.26 -13.27 22.65
C LEU A 445 -16.03 -11.94 22.62
N ARG A 446 -15.61 -10.93 23.39
CA ARG A 446 -16.23 -9.59 23.33
C ARG A 446 -16.07 -8.92 21.97
N MET A 447 -15.00 -9.21 21.24
CA MET A 447 -14.85 -8.72 19.87
C MET A 447 -15.84 -9.36 18.89
N LEU A 448 -16.48 -10.47 19.27
CA LEU A 448 -17.49 -11.19 18.48
C LEU A 448 -18.92 -10.97 18.98
N HIS A 449 -19.14 -10.13 20.00
CA HIS A 449 -20.45 -10.05 20.68
C HIS A 449 -21.61 -9.73 19.71
N THR A 450 -21.37 -8.88 18.71
CA THR A 450 -22.35 -8.53 17.67
C THR A 450 -22.64 -9.68 16.70
N GLU A 451 -21.70 -10.60 16.51
CA GLU A 451 -21.74 -11.69 15.54
C GLU A 451 -22.25 -13.00 16.14
N LEU A 452 -22.39 -13.08 17.47
CA LEU A 452 -22.96 -14.24 18.16
C LEU A 452 -24.45 -14.48 17.80
N GLY A 453 -25.13 -13.47 17.25
CA GLY A 453 -26.53 -13.57 16.81
C GLY A 453 -27.51 -13.64 17.97
N LEU A 454 -27.20 -13.02 19.11
CA LEU A 454 -28.04 -13.03 20.31
C LEU A 454 -29.34 -12.21 20.17
N SER A 455 -29.52 -11.50 19.06
CA SER A 455 -30.77 -10.83 18.71
C SER A 455 -31.84 -11.80 18.18
N ASP A 456 -31.47 -13.03 17.82
CA ASP A 456 -32.42 -14.09 17.48
C ASP A 456 -32.92 -14.77 18.76
N PRO A 457 -34.25 -14.81 19.03
CA PRO A 457 -34.81 -15.36 20.27
C PRO A 457 -34.40 -16.81 20.56
N ALA A 458 -34.46 -17.69 19.56
CA ALA A 458 -34.17 -19.11 19.74
C ALA A 458 -32.68 -19.34 20.04
N ARG A 459 -31.82 -18.57 19.37
CA ARG A 459 -30.38 -18.60 19.60
C ARG A 459 -29.99 -18.00 20.95
N ALA A 460 -30.62 -16.90 21.37
CA ALA A 460 -30.43 -16.30 22.67
C ALA A 460 -30.74 -17.28 23.81
N GLU A 461 -31.88 -17.98 23.72
CA GLU A 461 -32.25 -19.03 24.68
C GLU A 461 -31.22 -20.17 24.74
N ALA A 462 -30.77 -20.65 23.57
CA ALA A 462 -29.82 -21.75 23.48
C ALA A 462 -28.42 -21.40 24.00
N LEU A 463 -28.00 -20.14 23.86
CA LEU A 463 -26.64 -19.70 24.22
C LEU A 463 -26.55 -19.02 25.60
N LEU A 464 -27.67 -18.72 26.26
CA LEU A 464 -27.68 -17.95 27.51
C LEU A 464 -26.73 -18.51 28.59
N ASP A 465 -26.78 -19.82 28.86
CA ASP A 465 -25.93 -20.41 29.92
C ASP A 465 -24.46 -20.26 29.59
N TRP A 466 -24.09 -20.56 28.35
CA TRP A 466 -22.72 -20.46 27.88
C TRP A 466 -22.21 -19.01 27.92
N VAL A 467 -23.02 -18.04 27.47
CA VAL A 467 -22.69 -16.61 27.57
C VAL A 467 -22.47 -16.21 29.02
N MET A 468 -23.40 -16.57 29.90
CA MET A 468 -23.35 -16.25 31.33
C MET A 468 -22.16 -16.88 32.04
N GLU A 469 -21.71 -18.07 31.62
CA GLU A 469 -20.52 -18.76 32.12
C GLU A 469 -19.21 -18.17 31.59
N ARG A 470 -19.20 -17.73 30.33
CA ARG A 470 -17.99 -17.19 29.71
C ARG A 470 -17.70 -15.77 30.15
N ASP A 471 -18.66 -14.88 29.97
CA ASP A 471 -18.51 -13.46 30.28
C ASP A 471 -19.87 -12.75 30.20
N THR A 472 -20.31 -12.13 31.30
CA THR A 472 -21.56 -11.35 31.33
C THR A 472 -21.54 -10.15 30.39
N GLY A 473 -20.37 -9.67 29.98
CA GLY A 473 -20.23 -8.60 28.98
C GLY A 473 -20.71 -9.00 27.58
N LEU A 474 -20.91 -10.29 27.31
CA LEU A 474 -21.45 -10.78 26.03
C LEU A 474 -22.98 -10.71 25.94
N LEU A 475 -23.66 -10.33 27.02
CA LEU A 475 -25.13 -10.16 27.04
C LEU A 475 -25.60 -8.95 26.23
N ASP A 476 -24.68 -8.09 25.78
CA ASP A 476 -25.03 -6.89 25.02
C ASP A 476 -25.67 -7.28 23.67
N GLY A 477 -26.86 -6.75 23.40
CA GLY A 477 -27.65 -7.10 22.22
C GLY A 477 -28.45 -8.41 22.35
N LEU A 478 -28.51 -9.02 23.55
CA LEU A 478 -29.31 -10.23 23.78
C LEU A 478 -30.81 -9.92 23.79
N THR A 479 -31.57 -10.71 23.04
CA THR A 479 -33.04 -10.67 23.07
C THR A 479 -33.58 -11.55 24.20
N ALA A 480 -34.34 -10.96 25.11
CA ALA A 480 -34.88 -11.66 26.27
C ALA A 480 -36.34 -12.08 26.07
N THR A 481 -36.54 -13.36 25.77
CA THR A 481 -37.86 -14.01 25.79
C THR A 481 -38.33 -14.27 27.23
N PRO A 482 -39.60 -14.68 27.46
CA PRO A 482 -40.04 -15.10 28.79
C PRO A 482 -39.17 -16.19 29.43
N ALA A 483 -38.65 -17.13 28.62
CA ALA A 483 -37.76 -18.19 29.08
C ALA A 483 -36.40 -17.62 29.52
N VAL A 484 -35.80 -16.74 28.71
CA VAL A 484 -34.55 -16.04 29.07
C VAL A 484 -34.74 -15.24 30.36
N VAL A 485 -35.80 -14.44 30.48
CA VAL A 485 -36.08 -13.63 31.69
C VAL A 485 -36.18 -14.53 32.92
N THR A 486 -36.97 -15.60 32.84
CA THR A 486 -37.11 -16.57 33.94
C THR A 486 -35.76 -17.13 34.36
N LYS A 487 -34.92 -17.47 33.38
CA LYS A 487 -33.61 -18.05 33.61
C LYS A 487 -32.62 -17.04 34.20
N LEU A 488 -32.59 -15.79 33.72
CA LEU A 488 -31.78 -14.70 34.27
C LEU A 488 -32.10 -14.41 35.74
N LEU A 489 -33.36 -14.60 36.14
CA LEU A 489 -33.82 -14.38 37.52
C LEU A 489 -33.51 -15.54 38.47
N THR A 490 -32.98 -16.67 37.96
CA THR A 490 -32.54 -17.78 38.82
C THR A 490 -31.28 -17.41 39.60
N PRO A 491 -31.07 -17.93 40.82
CA PRO A 491 -29.90 -17.57 41.63
C PRO A 491 -28.53 -17.71 40.94
N PRO A 492 -28.25 -18.77 40.15
CA PRO A 492 -26.96 -18.90 39.46
C PRO A 492 -26.66 -17.74 38.50
N HIS A 493 -27.67 -17.26 37.79
CA HIS A 493 -27.55 -16.18 36.81
C HIS A 493 -27.63 -14.81 37.47
N ALA A 494 -28.64 -14.62 38.33
CA ALA A 494 -28.88 -13.35 39.00
C ALA A 494 -27.70 -12.92 39.85
N ASN A 495 -27.07 -13.84 40.60
CA ASN A 495 -25.93 -13.51 41.45
C ASN A 495 -24.73 -12.98 40.66
N ARG A 496 -24.53 -13.41 39.40
CA ARG A 496 -23.47 -12.89 38.53
C ARG A 496 -23.74 -11.46 38.04
N LEU A 497 -25.00 -11.02 38.07
CA LEU A 497 -25.45 -9.69 37.66
C LEU A 497 -25.81 -8.80 38.85
N GLY A 498 -25.35 -9.12 40.06
CA GLY A 498 -25.59 -8.31 41.26
C GLY A 498 -26.87 -8.68 42.05
N GLY A 499 -27.48 -9.82 41.74
CA GLY A 499 -28.66 -10.37 42.42
C GLY A 499 -29.97 -10.12 41.65
N ARG A 500 -31.06 -10.74 42.13
CA ARG A 500 -32.36 -10.71 41.45
C ARG A 500 -32.86 -9.29 41.20
N GLU A 501 -32.77 -8.43 42.21
CA GLU A 501 -33.26 -7.05 42.14
C GLU A 501 -32.48 -6.22 41.12
N ALA A 502 -31.15 -6.40 41.05
CA ALA A 502 -30.30 -5.74 40.07
C ALA A 502 -30.65 -6.18 38.64
N VAL A 503 -30.97 -7.47 38.43
CA VAL A 503 -31.43 -7.98 37.12
C VAL A 503 -32.78 -7.39 36.73
N LEU A 504 -33.74 -7.32 37.66
CA LEU A 504 -35.05 -6.72 37.38
C LEU A 504 -34.90 -5.25 36.97
N ASP A 505 -34.08 -4.49 37.69
CA ASP A 505 -33.84 -3.09 37.38
C ASP A 505 -33.06 -2.91 36.07
N LEU A 506 -32.08 -3.79 35.78
CA LEU A 506 -31.33 -3.82 34.51
C LEU A 506 -32.26 -4.06 33.31
N LEU A 507 -33.15 -5.06 33.40
CA LEU A 507 -34.03 -5.41 32.29
C LEU A 507 -35.17 -4.41 32.08
N LEU A 508 -35.56 -3.67 33.15
CA LEU A 508 -36.52 -2.57 33.05
C LEU A 508 -35.88 -1.30 32.47
N ASP A 509 -34.59 -1.07 32.68
CA ASP A 509 -33.88 0.13 32.22
C ASP A 509 -32.97 -0.13 31.00
N PHE A 510 -33.52 0.12 29.81
CA PHE A 510 -32.85 -0.10 28.51
C PHE A 510 -31.57 0.72 28.30
N GLN A 511 -31.29 1.72 29.14
CA GLN A 511 -30.09 2.56 29.00
C GLN A 511 -28.86 1.96 29.70
N ARG A 512 -29.03 0.89 30.49
CA ARG A 512 -27.93 0.25 31.22
C ARG A 512 -27.23 -0.80 30.38
N SER A 513 -25.93 -0.94 30.61
CA SER A 513 -25.11 -2.01 30.01
C SER A 513 -25.04 -3.21 30.96
N PRO A 514 -25.15 -4.45 30.47
CA PRO A 514 -25.37 -4.83 29.07
C PRO A 514 -26.80 -4.51 28.60
N ARG A 515 -26.94 -4.12 27.33
CA ARG A 515 -28.25 -3.79 26.73
C ARG A 515 -28.96 -5.08 26.34
N ILE A 516 -29.83 -5.54 27.22
CA ILE A 516 -30.70 -6.67 26.97
C ILE A 516 -32.06 -6.13 26.52
N THR A 517 -32.59 -6.62 25.40
CA THR A 517 -33.87 -6.16 24.85
C THR A 517 -34.91 -7.26 25.00
N PRO A 518 -35.86 -7.15 25.96
CA PRO A 518 -36.95 -8.09 26.04
C PRO A 518 -37.84 -8.05 24.80
N THR A 519 -38.37 -9.19 24.39
CA THR A 519 -39.51 -9.23 23.46
C THR A 519 -40.75 -8.66 24.14
N ASP A 520 -41.83 -8.35 23.40
CA ASP A 520 -43.07 -7.85 24.01
C ASP A 520 -43.60 -8.80 25.09
N GLU A 521 -43.64 -10.10 24.80
CA GLU A 521 -44.00 -11.13 25.79
C GLU A 521 -43.00 -11.21 26.95
N GLY A 522 -41.70 -11.13 26.65
CA GLY A 522 -40.64 -11.12 27.64
C GLY A 522 -40.76 -9.93 28.60
N MET A 523 -41.14 -8.76 28.08
CA MET A 523 -41.36 -7.54 28.83
C MET A 523 -42.58 -7.68 29.77
N LEU A 524 -43.71 -8.21 29.28
CA LEU A 524 -44.88 -8.47 30.12
C LEU A 524 -44.58 -9.49 31.23
N HIS A 525 -43.83 -10.55 30.91
CA HIS A 525 -43.37 -11.54 31.89
C HIS A 525 -42.44 -10.92 32.93
N LEU A 526 -41.49 -10.09 32.50
CA LEU A 526 -40.58 -9.34 33.36
C LEU A 526 -41.33 -8.41 34.32
N MET A 527 -42.30 -7.65 33.82
CA MET A 527 -43.14 -6.79 34.68
C MET A 527 -43.90 -7.60 35.72
N THR A 528 -44.42 -8.77 35.34
CA THR A 528 -45.10 -9.68 36.27
C THR A 528 -44.15 -10.15 37.38
N GLU A 529 -42.94 -10.59 37.00
CA GLU A 529 -41.90 -11.01 37.96
C GLU A 529 -41.41 -9.88 38.87
N ALA A 530 -41.32 -8.66 38.33
CA ALA A 530 -40.90 -7.46 39.03
C ALA A 530 -41.88 -7.01 40.12
N LEU A 531 -43.16 -7.35 39.98
CA LEU A 531 -44.22 -7.02 40.93
C LEU A 531 -44.47 -8.10 41.99
N LYS A 532 -43.80 -9.26 41.90
CA LYS A 532 -43.90 -10.33 42.90
C LYS A 532 -43.19 -9.96 44.20
N GLY A 533 -43.71 -10.45 45.33
CA GLY A 533 -43.12 -10.23 46.65
C GLY A 533 -43.37 -8.81 47.18
N THR A 534 -42.30 -8.09 47.50
CA THR A 534 -42.35 -6.73 48.07
C THR A 534 -41.63 -5.74 47.14
N PRO A 535 -42.23 -5.34 46.00
CA PRO A 535 -41.60 -4.42 45.06
C PRO A 535 -41.44 -3.02 45.67
N SER A 536 -40.47 -2.25 45.19
CA SER A 536 -40.33 -0.84 45.57
C SER A 536 -41.42 0.00 44.92
N ALA A 537 -41.86 1.08 45.59
CA ALA A 537 -42.84 2.01 45.01
C ALA A 537 -42.34 2.62 43.69
N ALA A 538 -41.04 2.86 43.54
CA ALA A 538 -40.45 3.34 42.30
C ALA A 538 -40.56 2.33 41.15
N ARG A 539 -40.38 1.04 41.42
CA ARG A 539 -40.55 0.00 40.39
C ARG A 539 -42.02 -0.14 39.98
N VAL A 540 -42.94 -0.08 40.95
CA VAL A 540 -44.39 -0.07 40.66
C VAL A 540 -44.76 1.13 39.79
N ARG A 541 -44.26 2.33 40.13
CA ARG A 541 -44.48 3.55 39.34
C ARG A 541 -43.93 3.41 37.91
N ASN A 542 -42.68 2.97 37.76
CA ASN A 542 -42.04 2.76 36.45
C ASN A 542 -42.83 1.80 35.56
N ILE A 543 -43.35 0.71 36.11
CA ILE A 543 -44.17 -0.25 35.36
C ILE A 543 -45.52 0.36 34.98
N ALA A 544 -46.15 1.09 35.91
CA ALA A 544 -47.47 1.67 35.71
C ALA A 544 -47.50 2.82 34.67
N GLU A 545 -46.41 3.59 34.54
CA GLU A 545 -46.26 4.66 33.55
C GLU A 545 -46.06 4.15 32.11
N ARG A 546 -45.77 2.86 31.92
CA ARG A 546 -45.51 2.33 30.58
C ARG A 546 -46.78 2.31 29.73
N ASN A 547 -46.57 2.49 28.42
CA ASN A 547 -47.61 2.37 27.42
C ASN A 547 -48.05 0.89 27.29
N LEU A 548 -49.09 0.52 28.03
CA LEU A 548 -49.63 -0.83 28.11
C LEU A 548 -51.06 -0.82 27.58
N SER A 549 -51.49 -1.95 27.00
CA SER A 549 -52.90 -2.16 26.70
C SER A 549 -53.74 -2.06 27.98
N PRO A 550 -55.02 -1.63 27.91
CA PRO A 550 -55.89 -1.58 29.09
C PRO A 550 -55.99 -2.93 29.82
N GLU A 551 -56.01 -4.03 29.07
CA GLU A 551 -56.07 -5.40 29.61
C GLU A 551 -54.79 -5.77 30.39
N ASP A 552 -53.62 -5.50 29.82
CA ASP A 552 -52.34 -5.81 30.47
C ASP A 552 -52.11 -4.93 31.69
N ARG A 553 -52.48 -3.65 31.61
CA ARG A 553 -52.44 -2.73 32.76
C ARG A 553 -53.30 -3.23 33.90
N GLN A 554 -54.54 -3.64 33.61
CA GLN A 554 -55.43 -4.19 34.62
C GLN A 554 -54.88 -5.50 35.20
N ARG A 555 -54.34 -6.38 34.35
CA ARG A 555 -53.73 -7.65 34.76
C ARG A 555 -52.55 -7.43 35.71
N LEU A 556 -51.66 -6.49 35.39
CA LEU A 556 -50.43 -6.22 36.15
C LEU A 556 -50.69 -5.42 37.44
N LEU A 557 -51.51 -4.36 37.38
CA LEU A 557 -51.61 -3.38 38.48
C LEU A 557 -52.74 -3.66 39.47
N SER A 558 -53.73 -4.50 39.13
CA SER A 558 -54.91 -4.72 39.99
C SER A 558 -54.58 -5.27 41.39
N GLY A 559 -53.48 -6.02 41.52
CA GLY A 559 -52.96 -6.45 42.82
C GLY A 559 -52.32 -5.31 43.62
N MET A 560 -51.55 -4.45 42.95
CA MET A 560 -50.87 -3.30 43.56
C MET A 560 -51.86 -2.21 44.00
N LEU A 561 -52.90 -1.96 43.20
CA LEU A 561 -53.99 -1.03 43.51
C LEU A 561 -54.83 -1.45 44.73
N ARG A 562 -54.68 -2.70 45.18
CA ARG A 562 -55.32 -3.27 46.38
C ARG A 562 -54.29 -3.72 47.43
N ALA A 563 -53.02 -3.38 47.26
CA ALA A 563 -51.96 -3.75 48.19
C ALA A 563 -52.23 -3.16 49.58
N ARG A 564 -51.74 -3.81 50.64
CA ARG A 564 -51.87 -3.27 52.02
C ARG A 564 -50.96 -2.07 52.25
N ASP A 565 -49.87 -1.97 51.50
CA ASP A 565 -48.93 -0.84 51.60
C ASP A 565 -49.47 0.37 50.81
N PRO A 566 -49.80 1.49 51.47
CA PRO A 566 -50.32 2.69 50.81
C PRO A 566 -49.32 3.28 49.80
N ARG A 567 -48.01 3.06 49.97
CA ARG A 567 -47.00 3.58 49.02
C ARG A 567 -47.08 2.87 47.67
N LEU A 568 -47.34 1.56 47.67
CA LEU A 568 -47.51 0.78 46.45
C LEU A 568 -48.83 1.12 45.75
N GLN A 569 -49.90 1.34 46.54
CA GLN A 569 -51.16 1.83 46.02
C GLN A 569 -51.01 3.21 45.36
N ALA A 570 -50.33 4.13 46.04
CA ALA A 570 -50.05 5.47 45.55
C ALA A 570 -49.28 5.42 44.21
N ALA A 571 -48.21 4.63 44.15
CA ALA A 571 -47.40 4.46 42.95
C ALA A 571 -48.19 3.87 41.76
N ALA A 572 -48.97 2.82 42.00
CA ALA A 572 -49.79 2.19 40.97
C ALA A 572 -50.90 3.13 40.46
N ALA A 573 -51.60 3.82 41.36
CA ALA A 573 -52.66 4.77 41.00
C ALA A 573 -52.11 5.93 40.18
N ALA A 574 -50.97 6.46 40.61
CA ALA A 574 -50.35 7.57 39.95
C ALA A 574 -49.93 7.20 38.52
N GLY A 575 -49.28 6.05 38.31
CA GLY A 575 -48.83 5.66 36.97
C GLY A 575 -49.99 5.32 36.05
N ALA A 576 -51.06 4.71 36.58
CA ALA A 576 -52.29 4.47 35.82
C ALA A 576 -52.98 5.78 35.39
N ALA A 577 -52.92 6.83 36.21
CA ALA A 577 -53.53 8.13 35.94
C ALA A 577 -52.83 8.90 34.81
N ASP A 578 -51.53 8.69 34.58
CA ASP A 578 -50.72 9.33 33.53
C ASP A 578 -51.32 9.16 32.12
N TRP A 579 -51.95 8.00 31.89
CA TRP A 579 -52.65 7.69 30.64
C TRP A 579 -54.12 8.10 30.64
N LYS A 580 -54.55 8.93 31.61
CA LYS A 580 -55.93 9.38 31.84
C LYS A 580 -56.94 8.24 31.96
N ALA A 581 -56.50 7.06 32.37
CA ALA A 581 -57.34 5.89 32.56
C ALA A 581 -57.87 5.85 34.00
N SER A 582 -59.18 6.03 34.18
CA SER A 582 -59.85 5.86 35.48
C SER A 582 -60.05 4.39 35.87
N ASP A 583 -60.07 3.51 34.87
CA ASP A 583 -60.52 2.13 35.03
C ASP A 583 -59.54 1.33 35.90
N GLY A 584 -60.07 0.77 36.99
CA GLY A 584 -59.32 -0.05 37.94
C GLY A 584 -58.68 0.70 39.11
N ILE A 585 -58.52 2.03 39.04
CA ILE A 585 -57.99 2.83 40.16
C ILE A 585 -59.01 2.85 41.31
N THR A 586 -58.58 2.43 42.51
CA THR A 586 -59.46 2.40 43.69
C THR A 586 -59.41 3.72 44.45
N ALA A 587 -60.51 4.13 45.08
CA ALA A 587 -60.55 5.34 45.92
C ALA A 587 -59.48 5.35 47.03
N PRO A 588 -59.18 4.23 47.73
CA PRO A 588 -58.05 4.17 48.66
C PRO A 588 -56.70 4.46 48.01
N ALA A 589 -56.43 3.90 46.82
CA ALA A 589 -55.16 4.11 46.13
C ALA A 589 -54.99 5.55 45.62
N ALA A 590 -56.08 6.14 45.12
CA ALA A 590 -56.11 7.55 44.76
C ALA A 590 -55.83 8.46 45.97
N ARG A 591 -56.49 8.20 47.11
CA ARG A 591 -56.26 8.92 48.37
C ARG A 591 -54.81 8.79 48.86
N ALA A 592 -54.21 7.61 48.75
CA ALA A 592 -52.82 7.39 49.14
C ALA A 592 -51.85 8.28 48.33
N CYS A 593 -52.03 8.35 47.00
CA CYS A 593 -51.20 9.24 46.18
C CYS A 593 -51.45 10.73 46.48
N LEU A 594 -52.71 11.15 46.63
CA LEU A 594 -53.04 12.54 46.97
C LEU A 594 -52.42 12.96 48.31
N ALA A 595 -52.38 12.06 49.30
CA ALA A 595 -51.74 12.33 50.58
C ALA A 595 -50.22 12.57 50.42
N GLU A 596 -49.52 11.75 49.64
CA GLU A 596 -48.08 11.94 49.36
C GLU A 596 -47.81 13.21 48.53
N ALA A 597 -48.69 13.51 47.57
CA ALA A 597 -48.61 14.72 46.76
C ALA A 597 -48.75 15.99 47.62
N ARG A 598 -49.71 16.02 48.57
CA ARG A 598 -49.88 17.14 49.51
C ARG A 598 -48.63 17.39 50.35
N VAL A 599 -48.06 16.34 50.94
CA VAL A 599 -46.82 16.45 51.73
C VAL A 599 -45.65 16.99 50.89
N THR A 600 -45.56 16.55 49.65
CA THR A 600 -44.51 16.98 48.71
C THR A 600 -44.69 18.46 48.33
N LEU A 601 -45.90 18.86 47.97
CA LEU A 601 -46.24 20.24 47.61
C LEU A 601 -46.08 21.21 48.79
N GLU A 602 -46.42 20.79 50.02
CA GLU A 602 -46.17 21.56 51.25
C GLU A 602 -44.67 21.73 51.52
N CYS A 603 -43.86 20.69 51.27
CA CYS A 603 -42.40 20.79 51.36
C CYS A 603 -41.87 21.80 50.35
N MET A 604 -42.29 21.69 49.07
CA MET A 604 -41.89 22.62 48.02
C MET A 604 -42.24 24.06 48.39
N ALA A 605 -43.48 24.29 48.84
CA ALA A 605 -43.95 25.60 49.30
C ALA A 605 -43.09 26.16 50.44
N THR A 606 -42.74 25.31 51.41
CA THR A 606 -41.96 25.72 52.58
C THR A 606 -40.51 26.04 52.20
N ARG A 607 -39.89 25.22 51.35
CA ARG A 607 -38.50 25.38 50.90
C ARG A 607 -38.33 26.57 49.96
N SER A 608 -39.34 26.89 49.16
CA SER A 608 -39.29 28.01 48.21
C SER A 608 -39.62 29.37 48.84
N ARG A 609 -40.19 29.43 50.06
CA ARG A 609 -40.51 30.70 50.76
C ARG A 609 -39.38 31.75 50.73
N PRO A 610 -38.10 31.38 50.97
CA PRO A 610 -37.00 32.36 50.96
C PRO A 610 -36.74 33.01 49.60
N LEU A 611 -37.21 32.43 48.49
CA LEU A 611 -37.05 33.00 47.14
C LEU A 611 -37.98 34.19 46.86
N GLY A 612 -38.99 34.42 47.71
CA GLY A 612 -40.02 35.42 47.45
C GLY A 612 -40.95 35.04 46.28
N PRO A 613 -41.84 35.95 45.85
CA PRO A 613 -42.75 35.68 44.73
C PRO A 613 -41.97 35.54 43.40
N PRO A 614 -42.43 34.68 42.48
CA PRO A 614 -41.79 34.51 41.17
C PRO A 614 -41.89 35.82 40.36
N PRO A 615 -40.84 36.20 39.61
CA PRO A 615 -40.88 37.36 38.73
C PRO A 615 -41.84 37.12 37.54
N PRO A 616 -42.39 38.16 36.91
CA PRO A 616 -43.29 38.00 35.78
C PRO A 616 -42.57 37.37 34.58
N GLY A 617 -43.20 36.37 33.97
CA GLY A 617 -42.67 35.62 32.83
C GLY A 617 -43.06 34.14 32.91
N VAL A 618 -42.78 33.40 31.83
CA VAL A 618 -42.95 31.94 31.78
C VAL A 618 -41.61 31.34 31.41
N ARG A 619 -41.22 30.26 32.07
CA ARG A 619 -40.00 29.50 31.75
C ARG A 619 -40.06 29.02 30.29
N GLN A 620 -39.02 29.28 29.51
CA GLN A 620 -38.91 28.80 28.13
C GLN A 620 -38.17 27.46 28.12
N PHE A 621 -38.90 26.36 27.91
CA PHE A 621 -38.28 25.07 27.66
C PHE A 621 -37.74 25.02 26.22
N PHE A 622 -36.45 25.31 26.04
CA PHE A 622 -35.76 25.14 24.76
C PHE A 622 -35.54 23.66 24.45
N PHE A 623 -36.50 23.02 23.81
CA PHE A 623 -36.31 21.74 23.10
C PHE A 623 -35.96 22.02 21.64
N GLY A 624 -34.70 22.32 21.37
CA GLY A 624 -34.25 22.53 19.99
C GLY A 624 -32.74 22.54 19.86
N CYS A 625 -32.17 21.43 19.37
CA CYS A 625 -30.81 21.40 18.85
C CYS A 625 -30.79 22.11 17.48
N GLY A 626 -30.77 23.45 17.49
CA GLY A 626 -30.56 24.24 16.28
C GLY A 626 -29.09 24.28 15.90
N THR A 627 -28.72 23.59 14.80
CA THR A 627 -27.38 23.67 14.21
C THR A 627 -27.23 25.00 13.45
N GLY A 628 -26.76 26.03 14.15
CA GLY A 628 -26.39 27.33 13.56
C GLY A 628 -25.49 28.11 14.52
N PRO A 629 -24.71 29.09 14.03
CA PRO A 629 -23.82 29.87 14.90
C PRO A 629 -24.66 30.66 15.91
N GLN A 630 -24.55 30.28 17.19
CA GLN A 630 -25.30 30.90 18.27
C GLN A 630 -24.78 32.33 18.52
N PRO A 631 -25.67 33.33 18.65
CA PRO A 631 -25.30 34.63 19.21
C PRO A 631 -24.82 34.43 20.67
N PRO A 632 -24.00 35.35 21.22
CA PRO A 632 -23.56 35.28 22.60
C PRO A 632 -24.78 35.15 23.53
N PRO A 633 -24.76 34.26 24.53
CA PRO A 633 -25.92 33.98 25.36
C PRO A 633 -26.35 35.27 26.05
N ALA A 634 -27.58 35.72 25.76
CA ALA A 634 -28.22 36.74 26.56
C ALA A 634 -28.30 36.24 28.01
N PRO A 635 -28.16 37.13 29.02
CA PRO A 635 -28.33 36.72 30.41
C PRO A 635 -29.70 36.03 30.57
N PRO A 636 -29.76 34.90 31.31
CA PRO A 636 -31.01 34.17 31.48
C PRO A 636 -32.08 35.10 32.04
N ALA A 637 -33.29 35.02 31.49
CA ALA A 637 -34.41 35.83 31.96
C ALA A 637 -34.55 35.67 33.49
N PRO A 638 -34.99 36.72 34.22
CA PRO A 638 -35.13 36.65 35.68
C PRO A 638 -35.92 35.43 36.17
N ILE A 639 -36.93 34.99 35.39
CA ILE A 639 -37.72 33.78 35.67
C ILE A 639 -36.91 32.48 35.56
N GLU A 640 -35.98 32.36 34.61
CA GLU A 640 -35.12 31.17 34.46
C GLU A 640 -34.17 31.00 35.65
N THR A 641 -33.57 32.12 36.09
CA THR A 641 -32.68 32.13 37.25
C THR A 641 -33.46 31.81 38.52
N TRP A 642 -34.68 32.33 38.64
CA TRP A 642 -35.57 32.03 39.76
C TRP A 642 -35.99 30.56 39.78
N CYS A 643 -36.39 29.99 38.64
CA CYS A 643 -36.79 28.59 38.53
C CYS A 643 -35.64 27.60 38.75
N THR A 644 -34.43 27.94 38.31
CA THR A 644 -33.24 27.13 38.61
C THR A 644 -32.99 27.05 40.12
N ARG A 645 -33.08 28.19 40.82
CA ARG A 645 -32.95 28.21 42.30
C ARG A 645 -34.12 27.53 43.01
N PHE A 646 -35.32 27.61 42.44
CA PHE A 646 -36.47 26.87 42.93
C PHE A 646 -36.19 25.36 42.86
N ASP A 647 -35.78 24.85 41.70
CA ASP A 647 -35.44 23.44 41.46
C ASP A 647 -34.36 22.96 42.45
N GLU A 648 -33.31 23.75 42.69
CA GLU A 648 -32.26 23.46 43.67
C GLU A 648 -32.78 23.34 45.12
N LEU A 649 -33.64 24.27 45.55
CA LEU A 649 -34.18 24.27 46.92
C LEU A 649 -35.17 23.13 47.16
N VAL A 650 -35.96 22.78 46.14
CA VAL A 650 -36.97 21.73 46.25
C VAL A 650 -36.45 20.33 45.96
N ALA A 651 -35.24 20.18 45.40
CA ALA A 651 -34.60 18.89 45.15
C ALA A 651 -34.47 18.01 46.41
N SER A 652 -34.45 18.62 47.60
CA SER A 652 -34.43 17.92 48.89
C SER A 652 -35.79 17.40 49.37
N CYS A 653 -36.89 17.79 48.71
CA CYS A 653 -38.22 17.30 49.03
C CYS A 653 -38.39 15.85 48.59
N ARG A 654 -39.16 15.08 49.35
CA ARG A 654 -39.44 13.69 49.02
C ARG A 654 -40.24 13.61 47.72
N THR A 655 -39.96 12.59 46.93
CA THR A 655 -40.77 12.16 45.79
C THR A 655 -42.17 11.75 46.24
N ALA A 656 -43.18 11.95 45.39
CA ALA A 656 -44.55 11.57 45.64
C ALA A 656 -44.95 10.35 44.80
N CYS A 657 -45.81 9.50 45.33
CA CYS A 657 -46.42 8.39 44.62
C CYS A 657 -45.38 7.49 43.91
N GLY A 658 -44.30 7.19 44.62
CA GLY A 658 -43.21 6.35 44.12
C GLY A 658 -42.24 7.02 43.13
N GLY A 659 -42.40 8.30 42.76
CA GLY A 659 -41.52 8.95 41.78
C GLY A 659 -41.72 10.45 41.62
N ALA A 660 -41.69 10.93 40.38
CA ALA A 660 -42.01 12.33 40.09
C ALA A 660 -43.45 12.65 40.50
N LEU A 661 -43.68 13.90 40.93
CA LEU A 661 -45.02 14.38 41.27
C LEU A 661 -45.94 14.24 40.05
N PRO A 662 -47.12 13.59 40.16
CA PRO A 662 -48.05 13.49 39.05
C PRO A 662 -48.47 14.87 38.56
N GLY A 663 -48.72 15.00 37.27
CA GLY A 663 -49.18 16.24 36.70
C GLY A 663 -50.58 16.64 37.21
N PRO A 664 -51.03 17.85 36.86
CA PRO A 664 -52.28 18.41 37.36
C PRO A 664 -53.51 17.66 36.88
N SER A 665 -53.46 17.15 35.65
CA SER A 665 -54.58 16.41 35.06
C SER A 665 -54.75 15.05 35.73
N GLU A 666 -53.63 14.43 36.09
CA GLU A 666 -53.52 13.18 36.83
C GLU A 666 -54.00 13.38 38.27
N LEU A 667 -53.55 14.45 38.94
CA LEU A 667 -53.99 14.80 40.29
C LEU A 667 -55.49 15.11 40.35
N ALA A 668 -56.04 15.80 39.34
CA ALA A 668 -57.47 16.07 39.23
C ALA A 668 -58.29 14.78 39.02
N LEU A 669 -57.80 13.87 38.17
CA LEU A 669 -58.42 12.56 37.97
C LEU A 669 -58.43 11.75 39.27
N LEU A 670 -57.29 11.67 39.96
CA LEU A 670 -57.17 10.98 41.24
C LEU A 670 -58.08 11.60 42.31
N ALA A 671 -58.17 12.93 42.37
CA ALA A 671 -59.05 13.66 43.28
C ALA A 671 -60.54 13.35 43.03
N SER A 672 -60.94 13.30 41.75
CA SER A 672 -62.29 12.90 41.34
C SER A 672 -62.63 11.47 41.79
N ILE A 673 -61.71 10.52 41.60
CA ILE A 673 -61.88 9.11 42.01
C ILE A 673 -61.91 8.98 43.55
N ALA A 674 -61.13 9.79 44.26
CA ALA A 674 -61.08 9.81 45.72
C ALA A 674 -62.31 10.48 46.37
N GLY A 675 -63.04 11.32 45.63
CA GLY A 675 -64.10 12.17 46.19
C GLY A 675 -63.58 13.34 47.02
N GLU A 676 -62.37 13.83 46.72
CA GLU A 676 -61.69 14.90 47.46
C GLU A 676 -61.26 16.04 46.51
N PRO A 677 -60.97 17.26 47.01
CA PRO A 677 -60.39 18.31 46.19
C PRO A 677 -58.93 17.99 45.80
N PRO A 678 -58.50 18.38 44.59
CA PRO A 678 -57.11 18.21 44.16
C PRO A 678 -56.17 19.08 45.02
N PRO A 679 -54.93 18.63 45.25
CA PRO A 679 -53.95 19.41 46.00
C PRO A 679 -53.55 20.67 45.23
N THR A 680 -53.38 21.77 45.96
CA THR A 680 -53.01 23.07 45.38
C THR A 680 -51.50 23.17 45.24
N ALA A 681 -51.03 23.51 44.04
CA ALA A 681 -49.60 23.75 43.81
C ALA A 681 -49.16 25.13 44.34
N PRO A 682 -47.95 25.25 44.92
CA PRO A 682 -47.42 26.54 45.33
C PRO A 682 -47.12 27.42 44.12
N ASP A 683 -47.25 28.74 44.29
CA ASP A 683 -47.03 29.75 43.23
C ASP A 683 -45.71 29.57 42.48
N GLY A 684 -44.66 29.15 43.21
CA GLY A 684 -43.36 28.87 42.61
C GLY A 684 -43.36 27.73 41.61
N LEU A 685 -44.06 26.63 41.91
CA LEU A 685 -44.17 25.49 41.01
C LEU A 685 -44.99 25.87 39.76
N ARG A 686 -46.08 26.62 39.95
CA ARG A 686 -46.94 27.11 38.86
C ARG A 686 -46.21 28.05 37.90
N ALA A 687 -45.34 28.90 38.43
CA ALA A 687 -44.52 29.81 37.62
C ALA A 687 -43.44 29.08 36.81
N CYS A 688 -42.90 27.97 37.34
CA CYS A 688 -41.81 27.22 36.71
C CYS A 688 -42.27 26.05 35.83
N MET A 689 -43.48 25.56 36.04
CA MET A 689 -44.14 24.54 35.25
C MET A 689 -45.55 25.02 34.91
N PRO A 690 -45.73 25.78 33.81
CA PRO A 690 -46.99 26.47 33.49
C PRO A 690 -48.19 25.54 33.26
N ASP A 691 -47.95 24.24 33.11
CA ASP A 691 -49.03 23.25 33.05
C ASP A 691 -49.71 23.03 34.42
N PHE A 692 -49.09 23.41 35.56
CA PHE A 692 -49.67 23.38 36.91
C PHE A 692 -50.58 24.60 37.18
N PRO A 693 -51.91 24.42 37.36
CA PRO A 693 -52.88 25.49 37.61
C PRO A 693 -52.78 26.08 39.02
#